data_AF-D1PSP2-F1
#
_entry.id   AF-D1PSP2-F1
#
_cell.length_a   1.000
_cell.length_b   1.000
_cell.length_c   1.000
_cell.angle_alpha   90.00
_cell.angle_beta   90.00
_cell.angle_gamma   90.00
#
_symmetry.space_group_name_H-M   'P 1'
#
loop_
_entity.id
_entity.type
_entity.pdbx_description
1 polymer ?
#
loop_
_entity_poly.entity_id
_entity_poly.type
_entity_poly.pdbx_seq_one_letter_code
_entity_poly.pdbx_strand_id
1 'polypeptide(L)'
;MFSPLGIERVGFFPMQTLKTVNWKQILLRAVLPCLLAVAAAFIARYQLELSDGVTPNYLAGQWPVYAPLNAMTAFCLTLILFALCGRWWLATGISGVLFTVVALVNYYTRDLHGSALMPQDILNLGTAAEVMGSYTLKISQTVVTIGLLVLPVLVISAVQWFLAKGGPRRASWKARGVRVVVCALCIFCVMFFGYFGPNPIKPKATYGWAWQETYYKYGYLAGTVEASALMADPIVEPEDYSDQAAQDTANLVTGKYATAETAQEYPDIVLILSESFYDFDLVTDLQADTDIMPVTKNLENAVYGHTVSPHVGGGTNSSEYEMLSSNSLMLMPSITPFNWLNLYGANSLVSYTKSLGYTTMAAHPYTNSNYRRDSAWRALGFDETYFQDAFPTKEYYGDRPYQTDSASYKDFEALYEAMPEDQPRFAFLVSIQSHGDYDMNDASLDIVHAATDYGEYDELMDEYLSCMKMSDAAVAELMDYFTNLYNTTGRKVVVALAGDHAPSFVDHVADKSIAPQNELQILERSTPFFIWANYPLENTDAAVSATDPLNRMDMVMLAPTIAQQAGLPLSTFYQYLLEMKEVTPVVTGANDYMTPDGHTAEFGADTMLDQWVHGYLNLEYNNVGAHAKRDQSLFDAQ
;
A
#
# COMPACT_ATOMS: atom_id res chain seq x y z
N MET A 1 40.61 43.01 81.04
CA MET A 1 41.92 42.33 80.97
C MET A 1 41.97 41.59 79.64
N PHE A 2 43.13 41.60 78.99
CA PHE A 2 43.38 41.38 77.56
C PHE A 2 43.09 39.97 76.99
N SER A 3 42.82 39.94 75.67
CA SER A 3 42.92 38.85 74.65
C SER A 3 44.12 37.88 74.80
N PRO A 4 44.20 36.69 74.14
CA PRO A 4 43.94 36.52 72.69
C PRO A 4 43.42 35.15 72.15
N LEU A 5 43.12 35.19 70.85
CA LEU A 5 42.90 34.09 69.89
C LEU A 5 43.96 32.97 69.91
N GLY A 6 43.53 31.74 69.61
CA GLY A 6 44.40 30.60 69.28
C GLY A 6 43.64 29.48 68.57
N ILE A 7 44.03 29.22 67.32
CA ILE A 7 43.50 28.25 66.36
C ILE A 7 43.91 26.83 66.76
N GLU A 8 43.00 25.85 66.73
CA GLU A 8 43.36 24.45 66.47
C GLU A 8 42.38 23.75 65.53
N ARG A 9 42.97 23.01 64.59
CA ARG A 9 42.41 22.51 63.33
C ARG A 9 41.38 21.42 63.57
N VAL A 10 40.15 21.60 63.09
CA VAL A 10 39.23 20.48 62.88
C VAL A 10 39.80 19.64 61.72
N GLY A 11 40.22 18.43 62.07
CA GLY A 11 40.78 17.46 61.15
C GLY A 11 39.86 17.21 59.96
N PHE A 12 40.51 17.16 58.80
CA PHE A 12 40.02 16.70 57.51
C PHE A 12 38.92 15.63 57.60
N PHE A 13 37.83 15.86 56.85
CA PHE A 13 36.91 14.84 56.38
C PHE A 13 37.69 13.58 55.95
N PRO A 14 37.31 12.36 56.38
CA PRO A 14 37.91 11.15 55.84
C PRO A 14 37.45 10.98 54.39
N MET A 15 38.35 11.35 53.48
CA MET A 15 38.34 11.02 52.06
C MET A 15 38.57 9.50 51.90
N GLN A 16 37.61 8.67 52.33
CA GLN A 16 37.75 7.20 52.39
C GLN A 16 36.48 6.40 52.00
N THR A 17 35.65 6.92 51.09
CA THR A 17 34.58 6.14 50.45
C THR A 17 34.70 6.03 48.94
N LEU A 18 35.93 6.07 48.41
CA LEU A 18 36.26 5.53 47.09
C LEU A 18 37.14 4.28 47.26
N LYS A 19 36.61 3.27 47.98
CA LYS A 19 37.20 1.93 47.98
C LYS A 19 37.04 1.32 46.58
N THR A 20 38.15 1.30 45.85
CA THR A 20 38.50 0.39 44.75
C THR A 20 37.32 -0.14 43.93
N VAL A 21 36.77 0.72 43.08
CA VAL A 21 35.93 0.29 41.96
C VAL A 21 36.74 -0.71 41.13
N ASN A 22 36.30 -1.97 41.08
CA ASN A 22 36.95 -2.99 40.27
C ASN A 22 36.57 -2.78 38.81
N TRP A 23 37.27 -1.87 38.13
CA TRP A 23 37.04 -1.50 36.74
C TRP A 23 37.06 -2.70 35.79
N LYS A 24 37.90 -3.71 36.06
CA LYS A 24 37.93 -4.96 35.28
C LYS A 24 36.60 -5.73 35.37
N GLN A 25 35.99 -5.80 36.56
CA GLN A 25 34.68 -6.43 36.72
C GLN A 25 33.55 -5.59 36.11
N ILE A 26 33.58 -4.26 36.21
CA ILE A 26 32.59 -3.40 35.57
C ILE A 26 32.68 -3.52 34.04
N LEU A 27 33.89 -3.49 33.50
CA LEU A 27 34.13 -3.61 32.07
C LEU A 27 33.64 -4.97 31.55
N LEU A 28 33.99 -6.07 32.21
CA LEU A 28 33.60 -7.42 31.77
C LEU A 28 32.13 -7.78 32.03
N ARG A 29 31.48 -7.20 33.04
CA ARG A 29 30.12 -7.60 33.48
C ARG A 29 29.02 -6.60 33.14
N ALA A 30 29.37 -5.37 32.76
CA ALA A 30 28.40 -4.34 32.38
C ALA A 30 28.68 -3.75 31.00
N VAL A 31 29.90 -3.24 30.77
CA VAL A 31 30.23 -2.52 29.52
C VAL A 31 30.33 -3.46 28.32
N LEU A 32 31.14 -4.52 28.42
CA LEU A 32 31.34 -5.46 27.31
C LEU A 32 30.04 -6.19 26.91
N PRO A 33 29.20 -6.71 27.83
CA PRO A 33 27.90 -7.26 27.45
C PRO A 33 26.98 -6.26 26.75
N CYS A 34 26.99 -4.99 27.17
CA CYS A 34 26.23 -3.92 26.51
C CYS A 34 26.75 -3.66 25.09
N LEU A 35 28.06 -3.53 24.90
CA LEU A 35 28.68 -3.33 23.57
C LEU A 35 28.40 -4.51 22.63
N LEU A 36 28.43 -5.74 23.15
CA LEU A 36 28.06 -6.94 22.41
C LEU A 36 26.56 -6.93 22.01
N ALA A 37 25.69 -6.44 22.89
CA ALA A 37 24.28 -6.28 22.58
C ALA A 37 24.02 -5.20 21.52
N VAL A 38 24.81 -4.11 21.53
CA VAL A 38 24.80 -3.10 20.45
C VAL A 38 25.28 -3.71 19.13
N ALA A 39 26.34 -4.52 19.13
CA ALA A 39 26.80 -5.22 17.93
C ALA A 39 25.73 -6.17 17.37
N ALA A 40 25.02 -6.89 18.24
CA ALA A 40 23.87 -7.71 17.84
C ALA A 40 22.72 -6.86 17.24
N ALA A 41 22.52 -5.63 17.72
CA ALA A 41 21.54 -4.72 17.16
C ALA A 41 21.91 -4.21 15.75
N PHE A 42 23.21 -4.08 15.44
CA PHE A 42 23.66 -3.83 14.06
C PHE A 42 23.43 -5.04 13.13
N ILE A 43 23.56 -6.27 13.64
CA ILE A 43 23.21 -7.48 12.88
C ILE A 43 21.71 -7.52 12.61
N ALA A 44 20.89 -7.25 13.63
CA ALA A 44 19.44 -7.17 13.49
C ALA A 44 19.01 -6.12 12.45
N ARG A 45 19.60 -4.92 12.51
CA ARG A 45 19.43 -3.91 11.45
C ARG A 45 19.76 -4.50 10.08
N TYR A 46 20.96 -5.07 9.91
CA TYR A 46 21.38 -5.59 8.60
C TYR A 46 20.44 -6.67 8.06
N GLN A 47 19.92 -7.55 8.92
CA GLN A 47 18.90 -8.53 8.53
C GLN A 47 17.63 -7.86 8.00
N LEU A 48 17.16 -6.80 8.68
CA LEU A 48 15.95 -6.06 8.29
C LEU A 48 16.15 -5.28 6.98
N GLU A 49 17.31 -4.64 6.78
CA GLU A 49 17.59 -3.97 5.50
C GLU A 49 17.71 -4.99 4.34
N LEU A 50 18.30 -6.17 4.59
CA LEU A 50 18.35 -7.25 3.58
C LEU A 50 16.95 -7.79 3.26
N SER A 51 16.07 -7.93 4.26
CA SER A 51 14.71 -8.37 4.02
C SER A 51 13.88 -7.37 3.23
N ASP A 52 14.24 -6.09 3.30
CA ASP A 52 13.63 -5.04 2.49
C ASP A 52 14.23 -4.97 1.08
N GLY A 53 15.32 -5.71 0.82
CA GLY A 53 16.13 -5.71 -0.40
C GLY A 53 16.77 -4.38 -0.72
N VAL A 54 17.14 -3.63 0.33
CA VAL A 54 17.98 -2.44 0.20
C VAL A 54 19.25 -2.79 -0.57
N THR A 55 19.50 -2.09 -1.69
CA THR A 55 20.70 -2.35 -2.50
C THR A 55 21.98 -1.97 -1.74
N PRO A 56 23.16 -2.49 -2.13
CA PRO A 56 24.43 -2.14 -1.50
C PRO A 56 24.71 -0.62 -1.46
N ASN A 57 24.22 0.13 -2.45
CA ASN A 57 24.39 1.58 -2.52
C ASN A 57 23.55 2.29 -1.45
N TYR A 58 22.27 1.94 -1.31
CA TYR A 58 21.42 2.50 -0.25
C TYR A 58 21.91 2.10 1.14
N LEU A 59 22.32 0.84 1.34
CA LEU A 59 22.95 0.37 2.57
C LEU A 59 24.17 1.21 2.97
N ALA A 60 24.99 1.60 1.99
CA ALA A 60 26.12 2.49 2.21
C ALA A 60 25.67 3.93 2.51
N GLY A 61 24.65 4.44 1.80
CA GLY A 61 24.08 5.78 1.98
C GLY A 61 23.43 6.02 3.34
N GLN A 62 22.97 4.96 4.01
CA GLN A 62 22.45 5.04 5.37
C GLN A 62 23.54 5.39 6.41
N TRP A 63 24.83 5.22 6.10
CA TRP A 63 25.92 5.69 6.96
C TRP A 63 26.23 7.18 6.75
N PRO A 64 26.68 7.90 7.79
CA PRO A 64 26.90 7.46 9.17
C PRO A 64 25.72 7.70 10.11
N VAL A 65 24.58 8.16 9.60
CA VAL A 65 23.49 8.71 10.43
C VAL A 65 22.39 7.70 10.70
N TYR A 66 21.77 7.17 9.64
CA TYR A 66 20.60 6.31 9.74
C TYR A 66 20.97 4.87 10.14
N ALA A 67 22.17 4.42 9.81
CA ALA A 67 22.66 3.11 10.22
C ALA A 67 22.78 2.95 11.75
N PRO A 68 23.44 3.87 12.48
CA PRO A 68 23.38 3.87 13.93
C PRO A 68 21.97 4.09 14.48
N LEU A 69 21.15 4.96 13.88
CA LEU A 69 19.78 5.19 14.34
C LEU A 69 18.98 3.88 14.38
N ASN A 70 18.93 3.14 13.27
CA ASN A 70 18.20 1.86 13.19
C ASN A 70 18.77 0.81 14.15
N ALA A 71 20.09 0.70 14.26
CA ALA A 71 20.71 -0.21 15.23
C ALA A 71 20.36 0.18 16.69
N MET A 72 20.30 1.47 17.01
CA MET A 72 19.90 1.93 18.35
C MET A 72 18.39 1.73 18.60
N THR A 73 17.55 1.84 17.57
CA THR A 73 16.13 1.49 17.63
C THR A 73 15.95 -0.01 17.88
N ALA A 74 16.68 -0.89 17.18
CA ALA A 74 16.70 -2.32 17.48
C ALA A 74 17.20 -2.61 18.91
N PHE A 75 18.19 -1.85 19.37
CA PHE A 75 18.73 -1.96 20.72
C PHE A 75 17.68 -1.59 21.80
N CYS A 76 16.70 -0.75 21.50
CA CYS A 76 15.62 -0.41 22.43
C CYS A 76 14.81 -1.65 22.87
N LEU A 77 14.47 -2.56 21.95
CA LEU A 77 13.81 -3.83 22.31
C LEU A 77 14.70 -4.68 23.22
N THR A 78 16.01 -4.72 22.94
CA THR A 78 16.98 -5.42 23.79
C THR A 78 17.06 -4.80 25.19
N LEU A 79 16.97 -3.47 25.31
CA LEU A 79 16.93 -2.76 26.60
C LEU A 79 15.65 -3.06 27.38
N ILE A 80 14.49 -3.17 26.71
CA ILE A 80 13.22 -3.57 27.33
C ILE A 80 13.36 -4.98 27.92
N LEU A 81 13.82 -5.95 27.12
CA LEU A 81 14.03 -7.32 27.58
C LEU A 81 15.09 -7.40 28.69
N PHE A 82 16.14 -6.57 28.62
CA PHE A 82 17.15 -6.49 29.68
C PHE A 82 16.59 -5.89 30.97
N ALA A 83 15.73 -4.88 30.89
CA ALA A 83 15.05 -4.31 32.05
C ALA A 83 14.20 -5.37 32.77
N LEU A 84 13.46 -6.18 32.01
CA LEU A 84 12.60 -7.28 32.49
C LEU A 84 13.41 -8.47 33.02
N CYS A 85 14.27 -9.07 32.18
CA CYS A 85 14.98 -10.31 32.50
C CYS A 85 16.23 -10.10 33.37
N GLY A 86 16.83 -8.91 33.30
CA GLY A 86 18.06 -8.55 34.02
C GLY A 86 19.31 -9.29 33.56
N ARG A 87 19.28 -9.91 32.38
CA ARG A 87 20.33 -10.76 31.83
C ARG A 87 20.54 -10.42 30.36
N TRP A 88 21.73 -9.93 30.03
CA TRP A 88 22.09 -9.54 28.65
C TRP A 88 21.93 -10.69 27.66
N TRP A 89 22.43 -11.88 27.98
CA TRP A 89 22.34 -13.04 27.09
C TRP A 89 20.90 -13.43 26.71
N LEU A 90 19.95 -13.37 27.66
CA LEU A 90 18.53 -13.61 27.38
C LEU A 90 17.96 -12.48 26.51
N ALA A 91 18.24 -11.23 26.88
CA ALA A 91 17.72 -10.08 26.15
C ALA A 91 18.21 -10.07 24.70
N THR A 92 19.51 -10.24 24.47
CA THR A 92 20.13 -10.27 23.13
C THR A 92 19.72 -11.50 22.32
N GLY A 93 19.63 -12.68 22.96
CA GLY A 93 19.19 -13.89 22.27
C GLY A 93 17.73 -13.82 21.83
N ILE A 94 16.84 -13.39 22.72
CA ILE A 94 15.41 -13.26 22.42
C ILE A 94 15.17 -12.16 21.39
N SER A 95 15.74 -10.95 21.57
CA SER A 95 15.52 -9.86 20.60
C SER A 95 16.08 -10.20 19.22
N GLY A 96 17.25 -10.83 19.12
CA GLY A 96 17.82 -11.18 17.83
C GLY A 96 17.08 -12.31 17.11
N VAL A 97 16.52 -13.30 17.83
CA VAL A 97 15.62 -14.29 17.23
C VAL A 97 14.35 -13.61 16.73
N LEU A 98 13.75 -12.71 17.52
CA LEU A 98 12.56 -11.96 17.11
C LEU A 98 12.82 -11.12 15.85
N PHE A 99 13.93 -10.38 15.77
CA PHE A 99 14.27 -9.62 14.57
C PHE A 99 14.57 -10.50 13.36
N THR A 100 15.13 -11.70 13.56
CA THR A 100 15.30 -12.67 12.46
C THR A 100 13.94 -13.11 11.92
N VAL A 101 12.97 -13.39 12.79
CA VAL A 101 11.59 -13.74 12.37
C VAL A 101 10.94 -12.57 11.64
N VAL A 102 11.04 -11.34 12.18
CA VAL A 102 10.51 -10.13 11.53
C VAL A 102 11.14 -9.93 10.15
N ALA A 103 12.46 -10.10 10.01
CA ALA A 103 13.13 -9.99 8.71
C ALA A 103 12.64 -11.07 7.70
N LEU A 104 12.44 -12.31 8.14
CA LEU A 104 11.90 -13.36 7.25
C LEU A 104 10.46 -13.05 6.81
N VAL A 105 9.60 -12.62 7.74
CA VAL A 105 8.22 -12.24 7.42
C VAL A 105 8.21 -11.02 6.50
N ASN A 106 9.04 -10.01 6.76
CA ASN A 106 9.18 -8.84 5.90
C ASN A 106 9.62 -9.20 4.48
N TYR A 107 10.59 -10.11 4.36
CA TYR A 107 11.07 -10.57 3.05
C TYR A 107 9.90 -11.10 2.22
N TYR A 108 9.11 -12.03 2.77
CA TYR A 108 7.98 -12.62 2.04
C TYR A 108 6.80 -11.66 1.87
N THR A 109 6.56 -10.76 2.83
CA THR A 109 5.53 -9.71 2.67
C THR A 109 5.87 -8.82 1.47
N ARG A 110 7.14 -8.43 1.34
CA ARG A 110 7.62 -7.61 0.23
C ARG A 110 7.64 -8.36 -1.09
N ASP A 111 8.08 -9.61 -1.09
CA ASP A 111 8.16 -10.47 -2.28
C ASP A 111 6.77 -10.76 -2.85
N LEU A 112 5.77 -10.96 -1.99
CA LEU A 112 4.40 -11.32 -2.40
C LEU A 112 3.50 -10.09 -2.61
N HIS A 113 3.57 -9.07 -1.73
CA HIS A 113 2.66 -7.92 -1.75
C HIS A 113 3.30 -6.61 -2.25
N GLY A 114 4.57 -6.62 -2.63
CA GLY A 114 5.28 -5.42 -3.06
C GLY A 114 5.46 -4.35 -1.97
N SER A 115 5.17 -4.67 -0.69
CA SER A 115 5.21 -3.73 0.45
C SER A 115 6.00 -4.24 1.67
N ALA A 116 6.59 -3.33 2.47
CA ALA A 116 7.22 -3.71 3.73
C ALA A 116 6.16 -4.22 4.71
N LEU A 117 6.56 -5.10 5.61
CA LEU A 117 5.79 -5.45 6.79
C LEU A 117 5.62 -4.21 7.67
N MET A 118 4.41 -3.68 7.67
CA MET A 118 4.02 -2.53 8.47
C MET A 118 3.46 -2.97 9.82
N PRO A 119 3.46 -2.10 10.83
CA PRO A 119 2.83 -2.39 12.12
C PRO A 119 1.37 -2.84 12.01
N GLN A 120 0.62 -2.38 11.00
CA GLN A 120 -0.76 -2.83 10.80
C GLN A 120 -0.88 -4.29 10.35
N ASP A 121 0.08 -4.81 9.60
CA ASP A 121 0.03 -6.18 9.08
C ASP A 121 0.17 -7.19 10.22
N ILE A 122 0.94 -6.82 11.26
CA ILE A 122 1.06 -7.57 12.51
C ILE A 122 -0.27 -7.59 13.29
N LEU A 123 -1.10 -6.56 13.17
CA LEU A 123 -2.43 -6.54 13.80
C LEU A 123 -3.46 -7.33 12.98
N ASN A 124 -3.25 -7.47 11.66
CA ASN A 124 -4.10 -8.19 10.72
C ASN A 124 -3.57 -9.59 10.37
N LEU A 125 -2.84 -10.24 11.28
CA LEU A 125 -2.20 -11.55 11.08
C LEU A 125 -3.13 -12.63 10.51
N GLY A 126 -4.45 -12.55 10.75
CA GLY A 126 -5.43 -13.48 10.18
C GLY A 126 -5.54 -13.37 8.65
N THR A 127 -5.71 -12.15 8.14
CA THR A 127 -5.79 -11.88 6.70
C THR A 127 -4.45 -12.16 6.02
N ALA A 128 -3.33 -11.73 6.63
CA ALA A 128 -2.00 -11.99 6.08
C ALA A 128 -1.67 -13.49 6.03
N ALA A 129 -2.11 -14.29 7.01
CA ALA A 129 -1.91 -15.74 7.00
C ALA A 129 -2.80 -16.48 5.99
N GLU A 130 -4.00 -15.95 5.71
CA GLU A 130 -4.90 -16.49 4.67
C GLU A 130 -4.35 -16.19 3.28
N VAL A 131 -3.87 -14.97 3.04
CA VAL A 131 -3.20 -14.58 1.79
C VAL A 131 -1.90 -15.36 1.60
N MET A 132 -1.02 -15.46 2.60
CA MET A 132 0.22 -16.27 2.50
C MET A 132 -0.02 -17.78 2.47
N GLY A 133 -1.21 -18.25 2.84
CA GLY A 133 -1.53 -19.68 2.89
C GLY A 133 -1.69 -20.32 1.50
N SER A 134 -1.94 -19.50 0.47
CA SER A 134 -2.10 -19.95 -0.92
C SER A 134 -0.84 -19.85 -1.78
N TYR A 135 0.24 -19.22 -1.30
CA TYR A 135 1.50 -19.05 -2.07
C TYR A 135 2.58 -20.05 -1.69
N THR A 136 3.36 -20.49 -2.68
CA THR A 136 4.52 -21.36 -2.43
C THR A 136 5.78 -20.53 -2.07
N LEU A 137 6.16 -20.54 -0.79
CA LEU A 137 7.33 -19.77 -0.31
C LEU A 137 8.66 -20.34 -0.85
N LYS A 138 9.24 -19.70 -1.86
CA LYS A 138 10.58 -20.03 -2.38
C LYS A 138 11.68 -19.67 -1.36
N ILE A 139 12.70 -20.52 -1.23
CA ILE A 139 13.86 -20.26 -0.37
C ILE A 139 15.00 -19.67 -1.20
N SER A 140 15.10 -18.33 -1.23
CA SER A 140 16.16 -17.63 -1.94
C SER A 140 17.48 -17.59 -1.16
N GLN A 141 18.57 -17.20 -1.84
CA GLN A 141 19.86 -16.97 -1.20
C GLN A 141 19.80 -15.88 -0.12
N THR A 142 18.90 -14.90 -0.27
CA THR A 142 18.65 -13.84 0.71
C THR A 142 18.01 -14.42 1.97
N VAL A 143 17.00 -15.28 1.84
CA VAL A 143 16.35 -15.98 2.96
C VAL A 143 17.37 -16.81 3.74
N VAL A 144 18.23 -17.58 3.05
CA VAL A 144 19.31 -18.34 3.69
C VAL A 144 20.27 -17.42 4.44
N THR A 145 20.64 -16.29 3.85
CA THR A 145 21.54 -15.31 4.47
C THR A 145 20.93 -14.70 5.74
N ILE A 146 19.66 -14.27 5.68
CA ILE A 146 18.92 -13.76 6.85
C ILE A 146 18.87 -14.82 7.95
N GLY A 147 18.57 -16.07 7.61
CA GLY A 147 18.51 -17.18 8.56
C GLY A 147 19.87 -17.47 9.23
N LEU A 148 20.98 -17.42 8.47
CA LEU A 148 22.32 -17.67 9.01
C LEU A 148 22.84 -16.54 9.90
N LEU A 149 22.40 -15.29 9.69
CA LEU A 149 22.80 -14.14 10.50
C LEU A 149 22.35 -14.22 11.98
N VAL A 150 21.44 -15.14 12.33
CA VAL A 150 21.11 -15.43 13.74
C VAL A 150 22.29 -16.08 14.48
N LEU A 151 23.17 -16.82 13.78
CA LEU A 151 24.29 -17.55 14.40
C LEU A 151 25.27 -16.62 15.16
N PRO A 152 25.80 -15.53 14.58
CA PRO A 152 26.65 -14.60 15.33
C PRO A 152 25.92 -13.95 16.52
N VAL A 153 24.60 -13.71 16.45
CA VAL A 153 23.80 -13.24 17.59
C VAL A 153 23.77 -14.29 18.71
N LEU A 154 23.57 -15.56 18.37
CA LEU A 154 23.58 -16.66 19.35
C LEU A 154 24.97 -16.85 19.96
N VAL A 155 26.05 -16.68 19.19
CA VAL A 155 27.42 -16.67 19.71
C VAL A 155 27.62 -15.51 20.69
N ILE A 156 27.16 -14.30 20.36
CA ILE A 156 27.18 -13.14 21.26
C ILE A 156 26.43 -13.45 22.57
N SER A 157 25.22 -14.00 22.47
CA SER A 157 24.42 -14.41 23.63
C SER A 157 25.16 -15.44 24.49
N ALA A 158 25.78 -16.45 23.87
CA ALA A 158 26.59 -17.43 24.58
C ALA A 158 27.79 -16.80 25.29
N VAL A 159 28.52 -15.88 24.64
CA VAL A 159 29.63 -15.14 25.26
C VAL A 159 29.15 -14.32 26.45
N GLN A 160 28.04 -13.59 26.32
CA GLN A 160 27.43 -12.85 27.44
C GLN A 160 27.02 -13.78 28.58
N TRP A 161 26.56 -15.00 28.30
CA TRP A 161 26.26 -16.00 29.32
C TRP A 161 27.52 -16.46 30.07
N PHE A 162 28.62 -16.72 29.35
CA PHE A 162 29.92 -17.04 29.97
C PHE A 162 30.44 -15.87 30.82
N LEU A 163 30.31 -14.63 30.36
CA LEU A 163 30.69 -13.43 31.13
C LEU A 163 29.84 -13.23 32.40
N ALA A 164 28.58 -13.69 32.37
CA ALA A 164 27.68 -13.65 33.51
C ALA A 164 27.96 -14.75 34.56
N LYS A 165 28.75 -15.79 34.23
CA LYS A 165 29.11 -16.85 35.19
C LYS A 165 29.90 -16.28 36.37
N GLY A 166 29.52 -16.70 37.57
CA GLY A 166 30.12 -16.21 38.82
C GLY A 166 29.69 -14.79 39.23
N GLY A 167 28.66 -14.22 38.59
CA GLY A 167 27.97 -13.01 39.06
C GLY A 167 26.92 -13.29 40.15
N PRO A 168 26.43 -12.25 40.84
CA PRO A 168 25.35 -12.41 41.83
C PRO A 168 24.07 -12.96 41.19
N ARG A 169 23.50 -14.03 41.77
CA ARG A 169 22.35 -14.76 41.20
C ARG A 169 21.05 -13.95 41.17
N ARG A 170 20.90 -12.94 42.04
CA ARG A 170 19.74 -12.04 42.10
C ARG A 170 20.20 -10.62 42.41
N ALA A 171 19.81 -9.66 41.56
CA ALA A 171 19.99 -8.24 41.84
C ALA A 171 19.01 -7.77 42.93
N SER A 172 19.45 -6.84 43.78
CA SER A 172 18.61 -6.17 44.77
C SER A 172 17.51 -5.34 44.09
N TRP A 173 16.41 -5.04 44.80
CA TRP A 173 15.32 -4.23 44.26
C TRP A 173 15.81 -2.84 43.82
N LYS A 174 16.75 -2.24 44.57
CA LYS A 174 17.39 -0.96 44.19
C LYS A 174 18.14 -1.07 42.87
N ALA A 175 18.94 -2.13 42.69
CA ALA A 175 19.69 -2.35 41.46
C ALA A 175 18.77 -2.64 40.26
N ARG A 176 17.62 -3.30 40.48
CA ARG A 176 16.60 -3.47 39.45
C ARG A 176 15.95 -2.14 39.07
N GLY A 177 15.58 -1.32 40.06
CA GLY A 177 15.03 0.01 39.84
C GLY A 177 15.98 0.90 39.04
N VAL A 178 17.27 0.94 39.42
CA VAL A 178 18.30 1.67 38.67
C VAL A 178 18.41 1.16 37.24
N ARG A 179 18.44 -0.16 37.02
CA ARG A 179 18.46 -0.74 35.67
C ARG A 179 17.28 -0.29 34.83
N VAL A 180 16.05 -0.36 35.37
CA VAL A 180 14.84 0.05 34.66
C VAL A 180 14.90 1.54 34.29
N VAL A 181 15.29 2.40 35.23
CA VAL A 181 15.41 3.85 34.98
C VAL A 181 16.47 4.15 33.92
N VAL A 182 17.63 3.49 33.97
CA VAL A 182 18.69 3.68 32.96
C VAL A 182 18.23 3.20 31.58
N CYS A 183 17.61 2.02 31.49
CA CYS A 183 17.05 1.52 30.23
C CYS A 183 15.99 2.48 29.69
N ALA A 184 15.07 2.96 30.52
CA ALA A 184 14.03 3.91 30.12
C ALA A 184 14.60 5.24 29.64
N LEU A 185 15.63 5.77 30.31
CA LEU A 185 16.32 7.00 29.89
C LEU A 185 17.02 6.80 28.54
N CYS A 186 17.72 5.68 28.33
CA CYS A 186 18.36 5.37 27.06
C CYS A 186 17.33 5.27 25.92
N ILE A 187 16.22 4.56 26.14
CA ILE A 187 15.13 4.46 25.17
C ILE A 187 14.55 5.84 24.88
N PHE A 188 14.27 6.65 25.92
CA PHE A 188 13.79 8.02 25.76
C PHE A 188 14.75 8.85 24.89
N CYS A 189 16.06 8.78 25.12
CA CYS A 189 17.03 9.50 24.30
C CYS A 189 17.00 9.06 22.83
N VAL A 190 16.94 7.75 22.56
CA VAL A 190 16.83 7.24 21.18
C VAL A 190 15.54 7.70 20.52
N MET A 191 14.39 7.58 21.20
CA MET A 191 13.10 7.96 20.62
C MET A 191 12.95 9.47 20.45
N PHE A 192 13.37 10.26 21.43
CA PHE A 192 13.26 11.72 21.41
C PHE A 192 14.20 12.35 20.39
N PHE A 193 15.50 12.04 20.42
CA PHE A 193 16.44 12.62 19.45
C PHE A 193 16.35 11.96 18.09
N GLY A 194 15.93 10.70 18.01
CA GLY A 194 15.77 9.97 16.75
C GLY A 194 14.55 10.42 15.95
N TYR A 195 13.40 10.61 16.60
CA TYR A 195 12.09 10.67 15.93
C TYR A 195 11.17 11.80 16.40
N PHE A 196 10.96 11.95 17.73
CA PHE A 196 9.85 12.77 18.24
C PHE A 196 10.23 14.18 18.71
N GLY A 197 11.52 14.49 18.77
CA GLY A 197 12.03 15.78 19.22
C GLY A 197 11.72 16.92 18.25
N PRO A 198 12.05 18.17 18.60
CA PRO A 198 11.88 19.31 17.70
C PRO A 198 12.80 19.22 16.46
N ASN A 199 14.01 18.67 16.63
CA ASN A 199 15.00 18.46 15.57
C ASN A 199 15.42 16.98 15.57
N PRO A 200 14.57 16.06 15.08
CA PRO A 200 14.87 14.64 15.08
C PRO A 200 15.95 14.28 14.05
N ILE A 201 16.70 13.21 14.30
CA ILE A 201 17.70 12.68 13.36
C ILE A 201 17.02 12.21 12.07
N LYS A 202 15.88 11.51 12.17
CA LYS A 202 14.99 11.28 11.04
C LYS A 202 14.16 12.54 10.83
N PRO A 203 14.22 13.23 9.68
CA PRO A 203 13.38 14.39 9.39
C PRO A 203 11.88 14.10 9.56
N LYS A 204 11.12 15.11 10.01
CA LYS A 204 9.65 15.08 10.05
C LYS A 204 9.14 15.34 8.64
N ALA A 205 8.22 14.49 8.16
CA ALA A 205 7.66 14.49 6.80
C ALA A 205 8.71 14.22 5.70
N THR A 206 8.67 13.02 5.13
CA THR A 206 9.33 12.67 3.86
C THR A 206 8.70 11.38 3.36
N TYR A 207 7.43 11.42 2.97
CA TYR A 207 6.88 10.34 2.18
C TYR A 207 7.20 10.61 0.72
N GLY A 208 7.99 9.68 0.18
CA GLY A 208 8.21 9.51 -1.24
C GLY A 208 7.41 8.32 -1.80
N TRP A 209 7.37 8.19 -3.14
CA TRP A 209 6.75 7.29 -4.14
C TRP A 209 6.61 5.90 -3.64
N ALA A 210 7.71 5.46 -3.05
CA ALA A 210 7.93 4.14 -2.62
C ALA A 210 8.12 4.30 -1.11
N TRP A 211 7.26 3.66 -0.33
CA TRP A 211 7.62 3.36 1.05
C TRP A 211 9.05 2.77 1.07
N GLN A 212 9.46 2.04 0.02
CA GLN A 212 10.84 1.57 -0.19
C GLN A 212 11.86 2.69 -0.14
N GLU A 213 11.65 3.87 -0.73
CA GLU A 213 12.65 4.96 -0.69
C GLU A 213 12.81 5.52 0.73
N THR A 214 11.71 5.66 1.46
CA THR A 214 11.76 6.04 2.88
C THR A 214 12.49 4.97 3.70
N TYR A 215 12.19 3.69 3.47
CA TYR A 215 12.82 2.57 4.15
C TYR A 215 14.29 2.37 3.71
N TYR A 216 14.64 2.63 2.45
CA TYR A 216 15.98 2.47 1.89
C TYR A 216 16.88 3.63 2.29
N LYS A 217 16.34 4.85 2.34
CA LYS A 217 17.08 6.05 2.75
C LYS A 217 17.24 6.12 4.27
N TYR A 218 16.15 5.92 5.02
CA TYR A 218 16.15 6.11 6.48
C TYR A 218 16.32 4.81 7.27
N GLY A 219 16.15 3.64 6.66
CA GLY A 219 16.26 2.32 7.26
C GLY A 219 14.94 1.76 7.77
N TYR A 220 14.82 0.43 7.73
CA TYR A 220 13.56 -0.28 8.00
C TYR A 220 12.89 0.13 9.33
N LEU A 221 13.63 0.09 10.44
CA LEU A 221 13.06 0.41 11.76
C LEU A 221 12.72 1.90 11.91
N ALA A 222 13.40 2.78 11.18
CA ALA A 222 13.03 4.19 11.16
C ALA A 222 11.71 4.41 10.41
N GLY A 223 11.49 3.70 9.30
CA GLY A 223 10.20 3.64 8.61
C GLY A 223 9.11 3.03 9.49
N THR A 224 9.38 1.92 10.18
CA THR A 224 8.40 1.27 11.06
C THR A 224 7.95 2.16 12.22
N VAL A 225 8.87 2.95 12.82
CA VAL A 225 8.52 3.90 13.89
C VAL A 225 7.63 5.03 13.37
N GLU A 226 7.90 5.52 12.15
CA GLU A 226 7.06 6.53 11.49
C GLU A 226 5.67 5.98 11.17
N ALA A 227 5.58 4.80 10.55
CA ALA A 227 4.33 4.10 10.29
C ALA A 227 3.52 3.85 11.58
N SER A 228 4.21 3.52 12.69
CA SER A 228 3.55 3.36 14.00
C SER A 228 2.96 4.67 14.53
N ALA A 229 3.57 5.82 14.21
CA ALA A 229 3.05 7.13 14.60
C ALA A 229 1.79 7.49 13.80
N LEU A 230 1.75 7.13 12.51
CA LEU A 230 0.59 7.31 11.64
C LEU A 230 -0.62 6.46 12.04
N MET A 231 -0.47 5.45 12.89
CA MET A 231 -1.63 4.72 13.42
C MET A 231 -2.61 5.59 14.22
N ALA A 232 -2.15 6.73 14.76
CA ALA A 232 -3.01 7.65 15.52
C ALA A 232 -3.68 8.71 14.63
N ASP A 233 -2.98 9.15 13.59
CA ASP A 233 -3.46 10.09 12.57
C ASP A 233 -2.94 9.62 11.20
N PRO A 234 -3.74 8.85 10.46
CA PRO A 234 -3.26 8.11 9.29
C PRO A 234 -3.16 8.97 8.03
N ILE A 235 -3.67 10.20 8.05
CA ILE A 235 -3.73 11.09 6.89
C ILE A 235 -2.72 12.23 7.09
N VAL A 236 -1.77 12.33 6.18
CA VAL A 236 -0.70 13.33 6.19
C VAL A 236 -1.25 14.67 5.68
N GLU A 237 -1.07 15.72 6.47
CA GLU A 237 -1.38 17.10 6.05
C GLU A 237 -0.35 17.62 5.05
N PRO A 238 -0.77 18.14 3.87
CA PRO A 238 0.12 18.82 2.94
C PRO A 238 0.79 20.05 3.58
N GLU A 239 2.06 20.35 3.24
CA GLU A 239 2.83 21.42 3.89
C GLU A 239 2.21 22.82 3.73
N ASP A 240 1.52 23.06 2.62
CA ASP A 240 0.88 24.34 2.27
C ASP A 240 -0.64 24.34 2.50
N TYR A 241 -1.16 23.34 3.21
CA TYR A 241 -2.60 23.20 3.42
C TYR A 241 -3.20 24.37 4.20
N SER A 242 -4.35 24.82 3.70
CA SER A 242 -5.37 25.52 4.48
C SER A 242 -6.74 25.30 3.83
N ASP A 243 -7.82 25.44 4.58
CA ASP A 243 -9.18 25.39 4.01
C ASP A 243 -9.33 26.37 2.83
N GLN A 244 -8.68 27.54 2.89
CA GLN A 244 -8.67 28.53 1.80
C GLN A 244 -7.86 28.04 0.60
N ALA A 245 -6.72 27.38 0.79
CA ALA A 245 -5.91 26.84 -0.31
C ALA A 245 -6.69 25.77 -1.10
N ALA A 246 -7.50 24.95 -0.43
CA ALA A 246 -8.39 24.01 -1.11
C ALA A 246 -9.47 24.73 -1.95
N GLN A 247 -10.06 25.80 -1.42
CA GLN A 247 -11.03 26.63 -2.18
C GLN A 247 -10.37 27.37 -3.35
N ASP A 248 -9.16 27.91 -3.15
CA ASP A 248 -8.41 28.60 -4.20
C ASP A 248 -8.03 27.64 -5.33
N THR A 249 -7.68 26.41 -4.97
CA THR A 249 -7.45 25.31 -5.93
C THR A 249 -8.69 25.01 -6.75
N ALA A 250 -9.86 24.94 -6.12
CA ALA A 250 -11.13 24.70 -6.82
C ALA A 250 -11.42 25.76 -7.89
N ASN A 251 -10.91 26.99 -7.74
CA ASN A 251 -11.05 28.07 -8.73
C ASN A 251 -10.15 27.90 -9.98
N LEU A 252 -9.24 26.93 -9.98
CA LEU A 252 -8.44 26.59 -11.18
C LEU A 252 -9.27 25.88 -12.25
N VAL A 253 -10.40 25.26 -11.86
CA VAL A 253 -11.32 24.59 -12.78
C VAL A 253 -11.84 25.60 -13.79
N THR A 254 -11.58 25.34 -15.07
CA THR A 254 -11.99 26.22 -16.17
C THR A 254 -13.43 25.99 -16.63
N GLY A 255 -14.04 24.89 -16.17
CA GLY A 255 -15.38 24.47 -16.58
C GLY A 255 -15.37 23.86 -17.99
N LYS A 256 -14.22 23.34 -18.44
CA LYS A 256 -14.08 22.65 -19.74
C LYS A 256 -15.08 21.50 -19.87
N TYR A 257 -15.27 20.77 -18.78
CA TYR A 257 -16.23 19.68 -18.67
C TYR A 257 -17.49 20.22 -17.99
N ALA A 258 -18.34 20.88 -18.78
CA ALA A 258 -19.60 21.42 -18.30
C ALA A 258 -20.52 20.30 -17.76
N THR A 259 -21.24 20.58 -16.68
CA THR A 259 -22.25 19.68 -16.14
C THR A 259 -23.42 19.53 -17.10
N ALA A 260 -23.99 18.32 -17.19
CA ALA A 260 -25.14 18.05 -18.03
C ALA A 260 -26.30 19.04 -17.73
N GLU A 261 -26.93 19.59 -18.76
CA GLU A 261 -28.17 20.37 -18.58
C GLU A 261 -29.26 19.47 -17.97
N THR A 262 -30.01 20.00 -17.00
CA THR A 262 -30.87 19.20 -16.11
C THR A 262 -32.04 18.48 -16.81
N ALA A 263 -32.37 17.32 -16.23
CA ALA A 263 -33.46 16.36 -16.53
C ALA A 263 -33.18 15.37 -17.68
N GLN A 264 -32.17 14.52 -17.49
CA GLN A 264 -31.94 13.33 -18.30
C GLN A 264 -32.19 12.07 -17.46
N GLU A 265 -32.79 11.04 -18.04
CA GLU A 265 -32.76 9.69 -17.46
C GLU A 265 -31.30 9.23 -17.43
N TYR A 266 -30.71 9.17 -16.23
CA TYR A 266 -29.33 8.74 -16.07
C TYR A 266 -29.19 7.24 -16.40
N PRO A 267 -28.10 6.83 -17.06
CA PRO A 267 -27.84 5.41 -17.32
C PRO A 267 -27.52 4.69 -16.00
N ASP A 268 -27.72 3.38 -15.99
CA ASP A 268 -27.11 2.56 -14.96
C ASP A 268 -25.58 2.54 -15.13
N ILE A 269 -24.87 2.39 -14.03
CA ILE A 269 -23.42 2.31 -13.98
C ILE A 269 -23.07 0.96 -13.36
N VAL A 270 -22.35 0.15 -14.13
CA VAL A 270 -21.75 -1.10 -13.67
C VAL A 270 -20.25 -0.89 -13.61
N LEU A 271 -19.67 -1.06 -12.43
CA LEU A 271 -18.23 -0.93 -12.21
C LEU A 271 -17.67 -2.28 -11.75
N ILE A 272 -16.65 -2.77 -12.45
CA ILE A 272 -16.00 -4.03 -12.15
C ILE A 272 -14.53 -3.77 -11.86
N LEU A 273 -14.09 -4.16 -10.66
CA LEU A 273 -12.67 -4.28 -10.34
C LEU A 273 -12.26 -5.73 -10.58
N SER A 274 -11.49 -5.96 -11.63
CA SER A 274 -11.09 -7.30 -12.06
C SER A 274 -9.77 -7.69 -11.40
N GLU A 275 -9.78 -8.76 -10.61
CA GLU A 275 -8.63 -9.24 -9.84
C GLU A 275 -7.45 -9.57 -10.75
N SER A 276 -6.28 -9.01 -10.46
CA SER A 276 -5.02 -9.24 -11.17
C SER A 276 -5.14 -9.15 -12.71
N PHE A 277 -6.07 -8.33 -13.24
CA PHE A 277 -6.30 -8.21 -14.68
C PHE A 277 -5.25 -7.29 -15.31
N TYR A 278 -4.24 -7.88 -15.94
CA TYR A 278 -3.06 -7.18 -16.42
C TYR A 278 -2.57 -7.71 -17.78
N ASP A 279 -2.02 -6.80 -18.60
CA ASP A 279 -1.53 -7.07 -19.96
C ASP A 279 -0.01 -7.15 -19.99
N PHE A 280 0.54 -8.35 -20.17
CA PHE A 280 2.00 -8.57 -20.16
C PHE A 280 2.72 -7.94 -21.36
N ASP A 281 2.01 -7.58 -22.44
CA ASP A 281 2.59 -6.81 -23.56
C ASP A 281 3.20 -5.46 -23.10
N LEU A 282 2.83 -4.96 -21.92
CA LEU A 282 3.35 -3.73 -21.34
C LEU A 282 4.80 -3.83 -20.87
N VAL A 283 5.25 -5.02 -20.49
CA VAL A 283 6.55 -5.21 -19.78
C VAL A 283 7.43 -6.27 -20.44
N THR A 284 6.97 -6.95 -21.47
CA THR A 284 7.74 -7.96 -22.20
C THR A 284 7.22 -8.13 -23.62
N ASP A 285 8.06 -8.65 -24.52
CA ASP A 285 7.64 -9.09 -25.85
C ASP A 285 6.96 -10.46 -25.74
N LEU A 286 5.74 -10.47 -25.23
CA LEU A 286 4.96 -11.68 -25.03
C LEU A 286 4.54 -12.27 -26.38
N GLN A 287 4.94 -13.51 -26.60
CA GLN A 287 4.44 -14.35 -27.68
C GLN A 287 3.69 -15.51 -27.05
N ALA A 288 2.51 -15.85 -27.58
CA ALA A 288 1.69 -16.96 -27.10
C ALA A 288 1.10 -17.74 -28.28
N ASP A 289 0.63 -18.96 -28.01
CA ASP A 289 -0.02 -19.82 -29.00
C ASP A 289 -1.42 -19.32 -29.44
N THR A 290 -1.99 -18.36 -28.71
CA THR A 290 -3.25 -17.68 -29.01
C THR A 290 -3.25 -16.23 -28.54
N ASP A 291 -4.17 -15.42 -29.06
CA ASP A 291 -4.40 -14.05 -28.57
C ASP A 291 -5.08 -14.11 -27.20
N ILE A 292 -4.60 -13.36 -26.22
CA ILE A 292 -5.04 -13.44 -24.82
C ILE A 292 -6.24 -12.54 -24.55
N MET A 293 -6.23 -11.30 -25.07
CA MET A 293 -7.26 -10.28 -24.79
C MET A 293 -7.95 -9.71 -26.05
N PRO A 294 -8.40 -10.56 -27.01
CA PRO A 294 -8.96 -10.09 -28.27
C PRO A 294 -10.24 -9.26 -28.11
N VAL A 295 -11.05 -9.49 -27.06
CA VAL A 295 -12.31 -8.77 -26.85
C VAL A 295 -12.02 -7.39 -26.28
N THR A 296 -11.38 -7.34 -25.11
CA THR A 296 -11.17 -6.12 -24.31
C THR A 296 -10.40 -5.06 -25.11
N LYS A 297 -9.34 -5.46 -25.82
CA LYS A 297 -8.51 -4.55 -26.65
C LYS A 297 -9.25 -4.02 -27.89
N ASN A 298 -10.37 -4.63 -28.29
CA ASN A 298 -11.09 -4.29 -29.53
C ASN A 298 -12.57 -3.96 -29.31
N LEU A 299 -12.99 -3.65 -28.07
CA LEU A 299 -14.37 -3.26 -27.78
C LEU A 299 -14.74 -1.99 -28.58
N GLU A 300 -15.80 -2.12 -29.40
CA GLU A 300 -16.40 -0.96 -30.06
C GLU A 300 -17.23 -0.14 -29.07
N ASN A 301 -17.38 1.16 -29.34
CA ASN A 301 -18.14 2.07 -28.46
C ASN A 301 -17.62 2.07 -27.01
N ALA A 302 -16.30 2.03 -26.87
CA ALA A 302 -15.61 2.07 -25.59
C ALA A 302 -14.45 3.08 -25.60
N VAL A 303 -14.12 3.59 -24.42
CA VAL A 303 -12.83 4.18 -24.12
C VAL A 303 -11.96 3.07 -23.54
N TYR A 304 -10.77 2.84 -24.09
CA TYR A 304 -9.78 1.88 -23.60
C TYR A 304 -8.51 2.61 -23.16
N GLY A 305 -7.84 2.10 -22.14
CA GLY A 305 -6.56 2.63 -21.66
C GLY A 305 -6.04 1.84 -20.46
N HIS A 306 -5.21 2.48 -19.64
CA HIS A 306 -4.67 1.85 -18.44
C HIS A 306 -4.81 2.75 -17.21
N THR A 307 -5.24 2.17 -16.08
CA THR A 307 -5.16 2.82 -14.77
C THR A 307 -3.86 2.44 -14.10
N VAL A 308 -3.21 3.38 -13.43
CA VAL A 308 -2.01 3.07 -12.62
C VAL A 308 -2.47 2.65 -11.23
N SER A 309 -2.30 1.37 -10.91
CA SER A 309 -2.60 0.80 -9.60
C SER A 309 -1.71 1.39 -8.50
N PRO A 310 -2.19 1.57 -7.26
CA PRO A 310 -1.35 1.97 -6.14
C PRO A 310 -0.26 0.95 -5.78
N HIS A 311 -0.44 -0.33 -6.13
CA HIS A 311 0.45 -1.43 -5.73
C HIS A 311 0.68 -2.44 -6.87
N VAL A 312 1.61 -3.39 -6.65
CA VAL A 312 1.89 -4.54 -7.53
C VAL A 312 1.76 -5.80 -6.68
N GLY A 313 1.16 -6.87 -7.23
CA GLY A 313 1.08 -8.18 -6.61
C GLY A 313 0.08 -8.31 -5.46
N GLY A 314 -0.68 -7.26 -5.18
CA GLY A 314 -1.67 -7.25 -4.11
C GLY A 314 -2.26 -5.87 -3.88
N GLY A 315 -3.14 -5.77 -2.89
CA GLY A 315 -3.72 -4.49 -2.49
C GLY A 315 -4.98 -4.11 -3.26
N THR A 316 -5.80 -5.08 -3.68
CA THR A 316 -7.14 -4.85 -4.26
C THR A 316 -7.93 -3.77 -3.50
N ASN A 317 -7.90 -3.78 -2.17
CA ASN A 317 -8.63 -2.82 -1.34
C ASN A 317 -8.08 -1.38 -1.45
N SER A 318 -6.82 -1.21 -1.84
CA SER A 318 -6.19 0.07 -2.13
C SER A 318 -6.75 0.61 -3.45
N SER A 319 -6.77 -0.22 -4.49
CA SER A 319 -7.39 0.11 -5.78
C SER A 319 -8.89 0.40 -5.64
N GLU A 320 -9.62 -0.41 -4.86
CA GLU A 320 -11.03 -0.14 -4.52
C GLU A 320 -11.19 1.25 -3.87
N TYR A 321 -10.33 1.60 -2.92
CA TYR A 321 -10.42 2.87 -2.21
C TYR A 321 -10.13 4.06 -3.14
N GLU A 322 -9.04 4.02 -3.91
CA GLU A 322 -8.70 5.10 -4.83
C GLU A 322 -9.77 5.27 -5.91
N MET A 323 -10.25 4.15 -6.48
CA MET A 323 -11.29 4.15 -7.50
C MET A 323 -12.63 4.65 -6.97
N LEU A 324 -13.08 4.17 -5.81
CA LEU A 324 -14.40 4.55 -5.27
C LEU A 324 -14.40 5.94 -4.64
N SER A 325 -13.28 6.41 -4.10
CA SER A 325 -13.24 7.67 -3.35
C SER A 325 -12.62 8.84 -4.12
N SER A 326 -11.85 8.54 -5.17
CA SER A 326 -10.98 9.50 -5.86
C SER A 326 -9.99 10.21 -4.92
N ASN A 327 -9.69 9.62 -3.75
CA ASN A 327 -8.60 10.04 -2.87
C ASN A 327 -7.44 9.07 -3.05
N SER A 328 -6.21 9.57 -3.09
CA SER A 328 -5.01 8.76 -3.30
C SER A 328 -4.52 8.12 -2.01
N LEU A 329 -3.63 7.14 -2.14
CA LEU A 329 -2.85 6.65 -1.01
C LEU A 329 -1.63 7.52 -0.70
N MET A 330 -1.40 8.62 -1.42
CA MET A 330 -0.24 9.50 -1.17
C MET A 330 -0.33 10.20 0.18
N LEU A 331 -1.53 10.64 0.59
CA LEU A 331 -1.73 11.20 1.92
C LEU A 331 -1.86 10.13 3.01
N MET A 332 -1.95 8.85 2.63
CA MET A 332 -2.12 7.74 3.58
C MET A 332 -1.25 6.53 3.24
N PRO A 333 0.08 6.74 3.12
CA PRO A 333 1.02 5.78 2.51
C PRO A 333 1.27 4.51 3.33
N SER A 334 0.63 4.40 4.49
CA SER A 334 0.91 3.37 5.49
C SER A 334 -0.36 2.79 6.09
N ILE A 335 -1.49 2.82 5.38
CA ILE A 335 -2.72 2.16 5.85
C ILE A 335 -3.31 1.25 4.78
N THR A 336 -4.02 0.23 5.23
CA THR A 336 -5.04 -0.48 4.45
C THR A 336 -6.35 0.30 4.63
N PRO A 337 -6.83 1.10 3.66
CA PRO A 337 -7.86 2.12 3.89
C PRO A 337 -9.09 1.62 4.63
N PHE A 338 -9.67 0.50 4.20
CA PHE A 338 -10.90 -0.07 4.76
C PHE A 338 -10.75 -0.57 6.21
N ASN A 339 -9.52 -0.85 6.65
CA ASN A 339 -9.25 -1.29 8.01
C ASN A 339 -9.14 -0.14 9.01
N TRP A 340 -8.77 1.06 8.53
CA TRP A 340 -8.31 2.17 9.38
C TRP A 340 -9.13 3.43 9.24
N LEU A 341 -9.65 3.71 8.06
CA LEU A 341 -10.44 4.90 7.82
C LEU A 341 -11.86 4.74 8.33
N ASN A 342 -12.39 5.81 8.88
CA ASN A 342 -13.81 5.94 9.11
C ASN A 342 -14.49 6.41 7.81
N LEU A 343 -15.14 5.48 7.10
CA LEU A 343 -15.76 5.76 5.82
C LEU A 343 -17.21 6.26 5.92
N TYR A 344 -17.78 6.34 7.13
CA TYR A 344 -19.16 6.82 7.31
C TYR A 344 -19.29 8.28 6.86
N GLY A 345 -20.08 8.51 5.80
CA GLY A 345 -20.27 9.85 5.23
C GLY A 345 -19.03 10.39 4.49
N ALA A 346 -18.13 9.49 4.07
CA ALA A 346 -17.04 9.81 3.16
C ALA A 346 -17.60 10.13 1.77
N ASN A 347 -17.00 11.12 1.10
CA ASN A 347 -17.30 11.39 -0.30
C ASN A 347 -16.70 10.27 -1.16
N SER A 348 -17.54 9.68 -2.00
CA SER A 348 -17.21 8.58 -2.89
C SER A 348 -18.15 8.58 -4.09
N LEU A 349 -17.83 7.80 -5.12
CA LEU A 349 -18.70 7.49 -6.24
C LEU A 349 -20.05 6.93 -5.74
N VAL A 350 -20.06 6.20 -4.62
CA VAL A 350 -21.28 5.71 -3.97
C VAL A 350 -22.14 6.86 -3.46
N SER A 351 -21.59 7.73 -2.61
CA SER A 351 -22.36 8.87 -2.07
C SER A 351 -22.78 9.85 -3.15
N TYR A 352 -21.92 10.04 -4.16
CA TYR A 352 -22.17 10.88 -5.33
C TYR A 352 -23.35 10.35 -6.16
N THR A 353 -23.33 9.07 -6.56
CA THR A 353 -24.45 8.47 -7.33
C THR A 353 -25.74 8.47 -6.51
N LYS A 354 -25.68 8.22 -5.20
CA LYS A 354 -26.86 8.34 -4.32
C LYS A 354 -27.44 9.75 -4.29
N SER A 355 -26.61 10.79 -4.33
CA SER A 355 -27.09 12.18 -4.42
C SER A 355 -27.89 12.45 -5.71
N LEU A 356 -27.64 11.65 -6.77
CA LEU A 356 -28.34 11.68 -8.06
C LEU A 356 -29.56 10.74 -8.11
N GLY A 357 -29.91 10.10 -6.99
CA GLY A 357 -31.07 9.21 -6.88
C GLY A 357 -30.82 7.75 -7.26
N TYR A 358 -29.56 7.33 -7.33
CA TYR A 358 -29.21 5.94 -7.61
C TYR A 358 -29.49 5.02 -6.41
N THR A 359 -29.92 3.80 -6.70
CA THR A 359 -29.82 2.65 -5.80
C THR A 359 -28.46 1.98 -5.98
N THR A 360 -27.83 1.54 -4.88
CA THR A 360 -26.43 1.12 -4.89
C THR A 360 -26.23 -0.30 -4.35
N MET A 361 -25.44 -1.11 -5.06
CA MET A 361 -25.08 -2.47 -4.64
C MET A 361 -23.58 -2.72 -4.82
N ALA A 362 -22.98 -3.44 -3.88
CA ALA A 362 -21.63 -4.01 -4.03
C ALA A 362 -21.69 -5.54 -3.92
N ALA A 363 -20.88 -6.24 -4.71
CA ALA A 363 -20.83 -7.71 -4.74
C ALA A 363 -19.39 -8.24 -4.87
N HIS A 364 -19.12 -9.39 -4.26
CA HIS A 364 -17.84 -10.10 -4.39
C HIS A 364 -18.05 -11.62 -4.21
N PRO A 365 -17.61 -12.49 -5.14
CA PRO A 365 -17.82 -13.93 -5.09
C PRO A 365 -16.92 -14.66 -4.07
N TYR A 366 -16.53 -13.98 -2.99
CA TYR A 366 -15.68 -14.51 -1.93
C TYR A 366 -16.10 -14.00 -0.55
N THR A 367 -15.32 -14.36 0.47
CA THR A 367 -15.66 -14.08 1.88
C THR A 367 -15.76 -12.57 2.15
N ASN A 368 -16.70 -12.21 3.03
CA ASN A 368 -16.97 -10.82 3.36
C ASN A 368 -15.93 -10.18 4.30
N SER A 369 -15.20 -11.01 5.06
CA SER A 369 -14.20 -10.58 6.03
C SER A 369 -12.92 -10.09 5.38
N ASN A 370 -12.66 -10.48 4.12
CA ASN A 370 -11.52 -9.98 3.37
C ASN A 370 -11.57 -8.45 3.29
N TYR A 371 -10.48 -7.82 3.74
CA TYR A 371 -10.32 -6.37 3.83
C TYR A 371 -11.44 -5.64 4.58
N ARG A 372 -12.18 -6.31 5.47
CA ARG A 372 -13.34 -5.75 6.20
C ARG A 372 -14.42 -5.17 5.28
N ARG A 373 -14.59 -5.71 4.07
CA ARG A 373 -15.61 -5.25 3.10
C ARG A 373 -17.03 -5.24 3.70
N ASP A 374 -17.33 -6.20 4.57
CA ASP A 374 -18.60 -6.28 5.32
C ASP A 374 -18.98 -5.00 6.09
N SER A 375 -17.97 -4.25 6.54
CA SER A 375 -18.12 -3.00 7.30
C SER A 375 -17.78 -1.78 6.46
N ALA A 376 -16.74 -1.85 5.62
CA ALA A 376 -16.29 -0.75 4.78
C ALA A 376 -17.32 -0.33 3.72
N TRP A 377 -17.90 -1.28 2.98
CA TRP A 377 -18.90 -0.98 1.95
C TRP A 377 -20.18 -0.40 2.55
N ARG A 378 -20.61 -0.90 3.72
CA ARG A 378 -21.74 -0.30 4.46
C ARG A 378 -21.42 1.12 4.94
N ALA A 379 -20.18 1.37 5.34
CA ALA A 379 -19.75 2.70 5.77
C ALA A 379 -19.69 3.69 4.60
N LEU A 380 -19.21 3.26 3.42
CA LEU A 380 -19.27 4.04 2.16
C LEU A 380 -20.71 4.33 1.71
N GLY A 381 -21.67 3.51 2.14
CA GLY A 381 -23.09 3.78 1.99
C GLY A 381 -23.80 2.97 0.90
N PHE A 382 -23.22 1.84 0.47
CA PHE A 382 -23.95 0.89 -0.38
C PHE A 382 -25.26 0.45 0.29
N ASP A 383 -26.36 0.40 -0.47
CA ASP A 383 -27.66 -0.03 0.04
C ASP A 383 -27.68 -1.54 0.28
N GLU A 384 -27.08 -2.30 -0.64
CA GLU A 384 -26.98 -3.75 -0.58
C GLU A 384 -25.53 -4.23 -0.78
N THR A 385 -25.17 -5.30 -0.07
CA THR A 385 -23.83 -5.92 -0.16
C THR A 385 -23.96 -7.43 -0.25
N TYR A 386 -23.37 -8.03 -1.28
CA TYR A 386 -23.43 -9.47 -1.56
C TYR A 386 -22.05 -10.10 -1.56
N PHE A 387 -21.97 -11.32 -1.04
CA PHE A 387 -20.71 -12.06 -0.88
C PHE A 387 -20.89 -13.51 -1.34
N GLN A 388 -19.92 -14.37 -1.08
CA GLN A 388 -19.87 -15.79 -1.48
C GLN A 388 -21.21 -16.55 -1.54
N ASP A 389 -22.10 -16.42 -0.55
CA ASP A 389 -23.39 -17.14 -0.52
C ASP A 389 -24.39 -16.70 -1.61
N ALA A 390 -24.22 -15.50 -2.16
CA ALA A 390 -25.03 -14.94 -3.24
C ALA A 390 -24.55 -15.35 -4.64
N PHE A 391 -23.46 -16.12 -4.74
CA PHE A 391 -22.88 -16.63 -5.98
C PHE A 391 -23.02 -18.16 -6.03
N PRO A 392 -24.19 -18.68 -6.42
CA PRO A 392 -24.48 -20.11 -6.39
C PRO A 392 -23.86 -20.92 -7.54
N THR A 393 -23.40 -20.29 -8.62
CA THR A 393 -22.96 -21.02 -9.83
C THR A 393 -21.72 -21.88 -9.56
N LYS A 394 -20.72 -21.35 -8.84
CA LYS A 394 -19.55 -22.11 -8.35
C LYS A 394 -18.85 -22.97 -9.43
N GLU A 395 -18.60 -22.38 -10.58
CA GLU A 395 -17.76 -22.96 -11.63
C GLU A 395 -16.32 -22.44 -11.48
N TYR A 396 -15.35 -23.31 -11.71
CA TYR A 396 -13.93 -23.08 -11.41
C TYR A 396 -13.04 -23.41 -12.62
N TYR A 397 -11.88 -22.76 -12.72
CA TYR A 397 -10.84 -23.12 -13.69
C TYR A 397 -9.93 -24.21 -13.10
N GLY A 398 -10.18 -25.46 -13.50
CA GLY A 398 -9.43 -26.61 -12.98
C GLY A 398 -9.66 -26.81 -11.47
N ASP A 399 -8.56 -26.91 -10.72
CA ASP A 399 -8.52 -27.06 -9.27
C ASP A 399 -8.39 -25.70 -8.53
N ARG A 400 -8.36 -24.57 -9.25
CA ARG A 400 -8.33 -23.23 -8.63
C ARG A 400 -9.59 -23.02 -7.77
N PRO A 401 -9.45 -22.53 -6.52
CA PRO A 401 -10.58 -22.38 -5.58
C PRO A 401 -11.42 -21.12 -5.82
N TYR A 402 -11.23 -20.43 -6.95
CA TYR A 402 -11.81 -19.12 -7.26
C TYR A 402 -12.85 -19.23 -8.37
N GLN A 403 -14.07 -18.77 -8.11
CA GLN A 403 -15.15 -18.83 -9.09
C GLN A 403 -14.77 -18.04 -10.34
N THR A 404 -15.06 -18.60 -11.51
CA THR A 404 -14.74 -17.96 -12.79
C THR A 404 -15.50 -16.65 -12.97
N ASP A 405 -14.95 -15.73 -13.78
CA ASP A 405 -15.57 -14.45 -14.06
C ASP A 405 -16.89 -14.62 -14.82
N SER A 406 -16.96 -15.57 -15.77
CA SER A 406 -18.22 -15.92 -16.47
C SER A 406 -19.32 -16.34 -15.49
N ALA A 407 -19.01 -17.24 -14.54
CA ALA A 407 -19.96 -17.65 -13.52
C ALA A 407 -20.32 -16.50 -12.56
N SER A 408 -19.34 -15.67 -12.21
CA SER A 408 -19.54 -14.51 -11.33
C SER A 408 -20.42 -13.45 -11.98
N TYR A 409 -20.24 -13.17 -13.27
CA TYR A 409 -21.05 -12.23 -14.04
C TYR A 409 -22.48 -12.71 -14.18
N LYS A 410 -22.71 -14.00 -14.46
CA LYS A 410 -24.05 -14.58 -14.50
C LYS A 410 -24.81 -14.46 -13.17
N ASP A 411 -24.13 -14.74 -12.05
CA ASP A 411 -24.73 -14.56 -10.72
C ASP A 411 -24.98 -13.06 -10.44
N PHE A 412 -24.04 -12.19 -10.84
CA PHE A 412 -24.15 -10.73 -10.70
C PHE A 412 -25.28 -10.12 -11.54
N GLU A 413 -25.54 -10.62 -12.75
CA GLU A 413 -26.67 -10.23 -13.61
C GLU A 413 -27.99 -10.46 -12.87
N ALA A 414 -28.15 -11.61 -12.21
CA ALA A 414 -29.35 -11.90 -11.41
C ALA A 414 -29.51 -10.94 -10.22
N LEU A 415 -28.42 -10.54 -9.57
CA LEU A 415 -28.43 -9.53 -8.51
C LEU A 415 -28.79 -8.15 -9.06
N TYR A 416 -28.20 -7.77 -10.19
CA TYR A 416 -28.47 -6.51 -10.89
C TYR A 416 -29.95 -6.41 -11.32
N GLU A 417 -30.54 -7.48 -11.86
CA GLU A 417 -31.97 -7.52 -12.22
C GLU A 417 -32.90 -7.36 -11.02
N ALA A 418 -32.48 -7.85 -9.84
CA ALA A 418 -33.25 -7.75 -8.61
C ALA A 418 -33.26 -6.34 -7.99
N MET A 419 -32.34 -5.46 -8.41
CA MET A 419 -32.33 -4.06 -7.97
C MET A 419 -33.60 -3.32 -8.46
N PRO A 420 -34.04 -2.25 -7.79
CA PRO A 420 -35.17 -1.43 -8.22
C PRO A 420 -35.10 -1.02 -9.71
N GLU A 421 -36.22 -1.16 -10.44
CA GLU A 421 -36.31 -0.79 -11.86
C GLU A 421 -36.59 0.71 -12.07
N ASP A 422 -37.23 1.37 -11.11
CA ASP A 422 -37.70 2.76 -11.17
C ASP A 422 -36.62 3.79 -10.80
N GLN A 423 -35.40 3.33 -10.52
CA GLN A 423 -34.24 4.15 -10.18
C GLN A 423 -33.04 3.75 -11.06
N PRO A 424 -32.11 4.68 -11.34
CA PRO A 424 -30.83 4.32 -11.92
C PRO A 424 -30.03 3.48 -10.91
N ARG A 425 -29.25 2.53 -11.42
CA ARG A 425 -28.51 1.55 -10.61
C ARG A 425 -27.02 1.84 -10.66
N PHE A 426 -26.36 1.82 -9.50
CA PHE A 426 -24.91 1.73 -9.42
C PHE A 426 -24.56 0.37 -8.81
N ALA A 427 -24.00 -0.51 -9.63
CA ALA A 427 -23.67 -1.88 -9.26
C ALA A 427 -22.16 -2.08 -9.35
N PHE A 428 -21.54 -2.42 -8.22
CA PHE A 428 -20.10 -2.61 -8.10
C PHE A 428 -19.77 -4.10 -7.88
N LEU A 429 -18.83 -4.64 -8.64
CA LEU A 429 -18.34 -6.01 -8.50
C LEU A 429 -16.83 -6.03 -8.35
N VAL A 430 -16.33 -6.81 -7.39
CA VAL A 430 -14.90 -7.19 -7.31
C VAL A 430 -14.79 -8.66 -7.70
N SER A 431 -14.12 -8.98 -8.80
CA SER A 431 -13.92 -10.39 -9.23
C SER A 431 -12.82 -11.08 -8.42
N ILE A 432 -12.57 -12.37 -8.68
CA ILE A 432 -11.55 -13.14 -7.94
C ILE A 432 -10.88 -14.25 -8.78
N GLN A 433 -11.31 -14.50 -10.02
CA GLN A 433 -10.87 -15.67 -10.81
C GLN A 433 -9.34 -15.80 -10.90
N SER A 434 -8.68 -14.69 -11.17
CA SER A 434 -7.22 -14.59 -11.37
C SER A 434 -6.43 -14.37 -10.09
N HIS A 435 -7.03 -14.49 -8.90
CA HIS A 435 -6.28 -14.33 -7.64
C HIS A 435 -5.16 -15.37 -7.55
N GLY A 436 -3.92 -14.94 -7.29
CA GLY A 436 -2.74 -15.83 -7.23
C GLY A 436 -2.74 -16.81 -6.05
N ASP A 437 -1.81 -17.77 -5.97
CA ASP A 437 -0.70 -18.09 -6.89
C ASP A 437 -1.12 -18.70 -8.25
N TYR A 438 -0.16 -18.98 -9.14
CA TYR A 438 -0.39 -19.49 -10.51
C TYR A 438 0.28 -20.85 -10.76
N ASP A 439 0.35 -21.68 -9.73
CA ASP A 439 0.80 -23.08 -9.76
C ASP A 439 -0.27 -24.03 -9.19
N MET A 440 -1.54 -23.64 -9.32
CA MET A 440 -2.67 -24.31 -8.68
C MET A 440 -3.28 -25.41 -9.54
N ASN A 441 -3.05 -25.36 -10.84
CA ASN A 441 -3.50 -26.38 -11.78
C ASN A 441 -2.34 -27.29 -12.21
N ASP A 442 -2.70 -28.50 -12.65
CA ASP A 442 -1.78 -29.28 -13.48
C ASP A 442 -1.61 -28.57 -14.82
N ALA A 443 -0.37 -28.35 -15.27
CA ALA A 443 -0.06 -27.62 -16.51
C ALA A 443 -0.78 -28.19 -17.76
N SER A 444 -1.24 -29.45 -17.74
CA SER A 444 -2.07 -29.99 -18.83
C SER A 444 -3.47 -29.37 -18.94
N LEU A 445 -3.89 -28.55 -17.97
CA LEU A 445 -5.14 -27.80 -17.99
C LEU A 445 -5.01 -26.41 -18.63
N ASP A 446 -3.78 -25.95 -18.86
CA ASP A 446 -3.52 -24.63 -19.43
C ASP A 446 -4.08 -24.51 -20.85
N ILE A 447 -4.78 -23.40 -21.08
CA ILE A 447 -5.45 -23.07 -22.35
C ILE A 447 -4.65 -22.09 -23.20
N VAL A 448 -3.68 -21.40 -22.59
CA VAL A 448 -2.72 -20.52 -23.25
C VAL A 448 -1.33 -20.94 -22.85
N HIS A 449 -0.42 -21.01 -23.82
CA HIS A 449 1.00 -21.29 -23.58
C HIS A 449 1.84 -20.16 -24.14
N ALA A 450 2.67 -19.56 -23.29
CA ALA A 450 3.68 -18.61 -23.68
C ALA A 450 4.74 -19.30 -24.54
N ALA A 451 5.09 -18.67 -25.66
CA ALA A 451 6.23 -19.04 -26.49
C ALA A 451 7.50 -18.28 -26.07
N THR A 452 7.35 -17.17 -25.35
CA THR A 452 8.46 -16.43 -24.74
C THR A 452 9.00 -17.20 -23.53
N ASP A 453 10.33 -17.29 -23.40
CA ASP A 453 11.02 -17.98 -22.31
C ASP A 453 11.13 -17.06 -21.08
N TYR A 454 10.37 -17.39 -20.04
CA TYR A 454 10.37 -16.75 -18.72
C TYR A 454 11.11 -17.61 -17.66
N GLY A 455 11.77 -18.69 -18.08
CA GLY A 455 12.58 -19.56 -17.25
C GLY A 455 11.79 -20.26 -16.17
N GLU A 456 12.04 -19.92 -14.90
CA GLU A 456 11.33 -20.55 -13.77
C GLU A 456 9.88 -20.07 -13.58
N TYR A 457 9.43 -19.11 -14.40
CA TYR A 457 8.09 -18.55 -14.38
C TYR A 457 7.21 -19.03 -15.55
N ASP A 458 7.69 -19.92 -16.42
CA ASP A 458 6.93 -20.40 -17.60
C ASP A 458 5.57 -20.99 -17.20
N GLU A 459 5.55 -21.93 -16.24
CA GLU A 459 4.29 -22.55 -15.78
C GLU A 459 3.34 -21.52 -15.13
N LEU A 460 3.88 -20.56 -14.38
CA LEU A 460 3.08 -19.48 -13.76
C LEU A 460 2.48 -18.54 -14.81
N MET A 461 3.23 -18.28 -15.88
CA MET A 461 2.77 -17.46 -17.00
C MET A 461 1.63 -18.15 -17.75
N ASP A 462 1.76 -19.43 -18.07
CA ASP A 462 0.75 -20.20 -18.82
C ASP A 462 -0.59 -20.25 -18.06
N GLU A 463 -0.56 -20.53 -16.76
CA GLU A 463 -1.77 -20.56 -15.94
C GLU A 463 -2.39 -19.16 -15.77
N TYR A 464 -1.56 -18.10 -15.64
CA TYR A 464 -2.03 -16.71 -15.58
C TYR A 464 -2.69 -16.27 -16.90
N LEU A 465 -2.03 -16.51 -18.05
CA LEU A 465 -2.54 -16.14 -19.37
C LEU A 465 -3.83 -16.89 -19.69
N SER A 466 -3.95 -18.13 -19.20
CA SER A 466 -5.18 -18.90 -19.23
C SER A 466 -6.31 -18.21 -18.46
N CYS A 467 -6.05 -17.70 -17.25
CA CYS A 467 -7.03 -16.90 -16.51
C CYS A 467 -7.46 -15.65 -17.28
N MET A 468 -6.50 -14.89 -17.84
CA MET A 468 -6.79 -13.68 -18.62
C MET A 468 -7.66 -13.97 -19.85
N LYS A 469 -7.37 -15.07 -20.55
CA LYS A 469 -8.17 -15.51 -21.70
C LYS A 469 -9.62 -15.83 -21.33
N MET A 470 -9.84 -16.44 -20.17
CA MET A 470 -11.18 -16.72 -19.65
C MET A 470 -11.91 -15.44 -19.21
N SER A 471 -11.20 -14.52 -18.53
CA SER A 471 -11.75 -13.21 -18.14
C SER A 471 -12.15 -12.37 -19.35
N ASP A 472 -11.32 -12.33 -20.40
CA ASP A 472 -11.63 -11.64 -21.66
C ASP A 472 -12.86 -12.21 -22.37
N ALA A 473 -13.01 -13.53 -22.38
CA ALA A 473 -14.22 -14.18 -22.90
C ALA A 473 -15.47 -13.84 -22.07
N ALA A 474 -15.34 -13.78 -20.73
CA ALA A 474 -16.44 -13.39 -19.85
C ALA A 474 -16.87 -11.93 -20.06
N VAL A 475 -15.95 -11.03 -20.43
CA VAL A 475 -16.29 -9.65 -20.82
C VAL A 475 -17.25 -9.66 -22.04
N ALA A 476 -16.99 -10.49 -23.06
CA ALA A 476 -17.89 -10.60 -24.21
C ALA A 476 -19.30 -11.04 -23.80
N GLU A 477 -19.41 -12.06 -22.93
CA GLU A 477 -20.69 -12.55 -22.42
C GLU A 477 -21.48 -11.44 -21.70
N LEU A 478 -20.80 -10.65 -20.87
CA LEU A 478 -21.40 -9.53 -20.14
C LEU A 478 -21.86 -8.41 -21.09
N MET A 479 -21.07 -8.06 -22.11
CA MET A 479 -21.47 -7.06 -23.11
C MET A 479 -22.67 -7.53 -23.93
N ASP A 480 -22.72 -8.82 -24.29
CA ASP A 480 -23.87 -9.42 -24.97
C ASP A 480 -25.14 -9.34 -24.11
N TYR A 481 -25.02 -9.62 -22.81
CA TYR A 481 -26.11 -9.48 -21.84
C TYR A 481 -26.67 -8.03 -21.83
N PHE A 482 -25.82 -7.03 -21.61
CA PHE A 482 -26.27 -5.63 -21.54
C PHE A 482 -26.74 -5.08 -22.90
N THR A 483 -26.19 -5.57 -24.00
CA THR A 483 -26.69 -5.26 -25.35
C THR A 483 -28.10 -5.81 -25.54
N ASN A 484 -28.36 -7.05 -25.13
CA ASN A 484 -29.69 -7.64 -25.19
C ASN A 484 -30.67 -6.91 -24.26
N LEU A 485 -30.23 -6.50 -23.07
CA LEU A 485 -31.04 -5.70 -22.15
C LEU A 485 -31.48 -4.38 -22.82
N TYR A 486 -30.56 -3.66 -23.47
CA TYR A 486 -30.91 -2.44 -24.21
C TYR A 486 -31.91 -2.72 -25.34
N ASN A 487 -31.65 -3.74 -26.15
CA ASN A 487 -32.51 -4.08 -27.29
C ASN A 487 -33.94 -4.47 -26.87
N THR A 488 -34.10 -5.03 -25.68
CA THR A 488 -35.39 -5.52 -25.18
C THR A 488 -36.15 -4.52 -24.32
N THR A 489 -35.44 -3.70 -23.54
CA THR A 489 -36.03 -2.80 -22.54
C THR A 489 -35.77 -1.31 -22.82
N GLY A 490 -34.76 -0.98 -23.63
CA GLY A 490 -34.26 0.37 -23.82
C GLY A 490 -33.39 0.90 -22.66
N ARG A 491 -33.10 0.07 -21.65
CA ARG A 491 -32.33 0.47 -20.46
C ARG A 491 -30.87 0.72 -20.82
N LYS A 492 -30.42 1.96 -20.58
CA LYS A 492 -29.05 2.41 -20.85
C LYS A 492 -28.12 2.00 -19.72
N VAL A 493 -26.97 1.44 -20.06
CA VAL A 493 -25.95 0.97 -19.11
C VAL A 493 -24.57 1.41 -19.61
N VAL A 494 -23.79 2.02 -18.71
CA VAL A 494 -22.35 2.21 -18.85
C VAL A 494 -21.67 1.13 -18.00
N VAL A 495 -20.81 0.34 -18.63
CA VAL A 495 -19.98 -0.66 -17.96
C VAL A 495 -18.53 -0.19 -17.97
N ALA A 496 -17.96 -0.05 -16.79
CA ALA A 496 -16.54 0.21 -16.62
C ALA A 496 -15.89 -1.00 -15.95
N LEU A 497 -14.74 -1.43 -16.47
CA LEU A 497 -13.90 -2.45 -15.88
C LEU A 497 -12.48 -1.91 -15.77
N ALA A 498 -11.82 -2.15 -14.64
CA ALA A 498 -10.40 -1.89 -14.46
C ALA A 498 -9.74 -3.06 -13.74
N GLY A 499 -8.51 -3.40 -14.11
CA GLY A 499 -7.69 -4.31 -13.30
C GLY A 499 -7.24 -3.62 -12.01
N ASP A 500 -7.17 -4.35 -10.90
CA ASP A 500 -6.74 -3.79 -9.62
C ASP A 500 -5.23 -3.64 -9.48
N HIS A 501 -4.43 -4.62 -9.90
CA HIS A 501 -2.97 -4.60 -9.95
C HIS A 501 -2.42 -5.68 -10.90
N ALA A 502 -1.12 -5.63 -11.18
CA ALA A 502 -0.40 -6.73 -11.85
C ALA A 502 -0.17 -7.91 -10.89
N PRO A 503 0.05 -9.15 -11.39
CA PRO A 503 0.44 -10.28 -10.55
C PRO A 503 1.82 -10.06 -9.90
N SER A 504 2.06 -10.71 -8.75
CA SER A 504 3.26 -10.48 -7.92
C SER A 504 4.58 -10.77 -8.63
N PHE A 505 4.59 -11.64 -9.63
CA PHE A 505 5.78 -12.00 -10.38
C PHE A 505 6.10 -11.07 -11.56
N VAL A 506 5.31 -10.00 -11.81
CA VAL A 506 5.49 -9.11 -12.97
C VAL A 506 6.90 -8.53 -13.07
N ASP A 507 7.50 -8.08 -11.96
CA ASP A 507 8.85 -7.52 -11.93
C ASP A 507 9.92 -8.57 -12.30
N HIS A 508 9.67 -9.85 -12.01
CA HIS A 508 10.60 -10.93 -12.30
C HIS A 508 10.68 -11.29 -13.78
N VAL A 509 9.60 -11.07 -14.52
CA VAL A 509 9.49 -11.39 -15.96
C VAL A 509 9.59 -10.17 -16.87
N ALA A 510 9.50 -8.96 -16.30
CA ALA A 510 9.63 -7.71 -17.02
C ALA A 510 11.04 -7.53 -17.64
N ASP A 511 11.08 -7.19 -18.93
CA ASP A 511 12.31 -6.82 -19.62
C ASP A 511 12.75 -5.42 -19.17
N LYS A 512 13.80 -5.39 -18.35
CA LYS A 512 14.38 -4.16 -17.78
C LYS A 512 15.00 -3.22 -18.82
N SER A 513 15.00 -3.58 -20.11
CA SER A 513 15.48 -2.75 -21.21
C SER A 513 14.38 -1.99 -21.96
N ILE A 514 13.10 -2.31 -21.73
CA ILE A 514 11.96 -1.67 -22.43
C ILE A 514 11.81 -0.19 -22.08
N ALA A 515 12.06 0.18 -20.82
CA ALA A 515 11.92 1.55 -20.34
C ALA A 515 12.93 1.86 -19.22
N PRO A 516 13.22 3.16 -18.96
CA PRO A 516 13.90 3.58 -17.74
C PRO A 516 13.17 3.08 -16.48
N GLN A 517 13.89 2.91 -15.38
CA GLN A 517 13.36 2.28 -14.16
C GLN A 517 12.03 2.86 -13.66
N ASN A 518 11.89 4.19 -13.61
CA ASN A 518 10.64 4.81 -13.12
C ASN A 518 9.48 4.59 -14.09
N GLU A 519 9.72 4.69 -15.39
CA GLU A 519 8.71 4.44 -16.42
C GLU A 519 8.31 2.96 -16.43
N LEU A 520 9.27 2.04 -16.25
CA LEU A 520 8.98 0.61 -16.13
C LEU A 520 8.11 0.31 -14.92
N GLN A 521 8.35 0.96 -13.77
CA GLN A 521 7.49 0.80 -12.60
C GLN A 521 6.06 1.32 -12.83
N ILE A 522 5.88 2.35 -13.67
CA ILE A 522 4.55 2.78 -14.09
C ILE A 522 3.91 1.68 -14.95
N LEU A 523 4.64 1.09 -15.89
CA LEU A 523 4.14 0.00 -16.75
C LEU A 523 3.76 -1.24 -15.93
N GLU A 524 4.59 -1.65 -14.98
CA GLU A 524 4.32 -2.76 -14.04
C GLU A 524 3.08 -2.51 -13.17
N ARG A 525 2.68 -1.24 -12.99
CA ARG A 525 1.47 -0.82 -12.25
C ARG A 525 0.28 -0.50 -13.16
N SER A 526 0.45 -0.46 -14.48
CA SER A 526 -0.59 -0.04 -15.43
C SER A 526 -1.52 -1.20 -15.75
N THR A 527 -2.72 -1.22 -15.22
CA THR A 527 -3.74 -2.24 -15.47
C THR A 527 -4.71 -1.78 -16.55
N PRO A 528 -5.13 -2.65 -17.50
CA PRO A 528 -6.13 -2.28 -18.49
C PRO A 528 -7.44 -1.80 -17.85
N PHE A 529 -8.05 -0.78 -18.46
CA PHE A 529 -9.43 -0.41 -18.20
C PHE A 529 -10.20 -0.22 -19.50
N PHE A 530 -11.52 -0.37 -19.42
CA PHE A 530 -12.43 0.16 -20.43
C PHE A 530 -13.66 0.83 -19.80
N ILE A 531 -14.25 1.77 -20.53
CA ILE A 531 -15.58 2.31 -20.28
C ILE A 531 -16.40 2.12 -21.55
N TRP A 532 -17.34 1.19 -21.52
CA TRP A 532 -18.21 0.82 -22.62
C TRP A 532 -19.65 1.21 -22.31
N ALA A 533 -20.47 1.43 -23.33
CA ALA A 533 -21.91 1.57 -23.14
C ALA A 533 -22.71 0.76 -24.15
N ASN A 534 -23.88 0.28 -23.73
CA ASN A 534 -24.84 -0.38 -24.62
C ASN A 534 -25.63 0.60 -25.52
N TYR A 535 -25.27 1.88 -25.47
CA TYR A 535 -25.76 2.98 -26.29
C TYR A 535 -24.58 3.84 -26.74
N PRO A 536 -24.68 4.62 -27.85
CA PRO A 536 -23.55 5.42 -28.34
C PRO A 536 -22.99 6.37 -27.28
N LEU A 537 -21.69 6.25 -26.97
CA LEU A 537 -20.99 7.19 -26.11
C LEU A 537 -20.79 8.52 -26.84
N GLU A 538 -21.08 9.61 -26.14
CA GLU A 538 -20.82 10.96 -26.62
C GLU A 538 -19.53 11.45 -25.93
N ASN A 539 -18.57 11.95 -26.70
CA ASN A 539 -17.29 12.52 -26.21
C ASN A 539 -16.22 11.50 -25.75
N THR A 540 -16.07 10.38 -26.45
CA THR A 540 -14.95 9.44 -26.22
C THR A 540 -13.58 10.12 -26.38
N ASP A 541 -13.46 11.08 -27.31
CA ASP A 541 -12.22 11.84 -27.55
C ASP A 541 -11.75 12.62 -26.32
N ALA A 542 -12.65 12.98 -25.40
CA ALA A 542 -12.32 13.69 -24.17
C ALA A 542 -11.73 12.79 -23.07
N ALA A 543 -11.78 11.47 -23.26
CA ALA A 543 -11.27 10.47 -22.35
C ALA A 543 -10.08 9.68 -22.91
N VAL A 544 -9.59 10.05 -24.10
CA VAL A 544 -8.45 9.44 -24.77
C VAL A 544 -7.29 10.44 -24.84
N SER A 545 -6.11 10.03 -24.40
CA SER A 545 -4.88 10.83 -24.54
C SER A 545 -4.51 11.03 -26.00
N ALA A 546 -4.18 12.26 -26.38
CA ALA A 546 -3.68 12.58 -27.72
C ALA A 546 -2.20 12.20 -27.93
N THR A 547 -1.46 11.94 -26.84
CA THR A 547 0.00 11.82 -26.86
C THR A 547 0.52 10.53 -26.22
N ASP A 548 -0.20 9.95 -25.26
CA ASP A 548 0.15 8.66 -24.66
C ASP A 548 -0.64 7.54 -25.34
N PRO A 549 0.00 6.64 -26.11
CA PRO A 549 -0.70 5.57 -26.81
C PRO A 549 -1.34 4.54 -25.87
N LEU A 550 -0.90 4.48 -24.61
CA LEU A 550 -1.49 3.60 -23.60
C LEU A 550 -2.71 4.21 -22.90
N ASN A 551 -3.01 5.49 -23.15
CA ASN A 551 -4.08 6.25 -22.51
C ASN A 551 -4.08 6.05 -20.98
N ARG A 552 -2.91 6.24 -20.35
CA ARG A 552 -2.73 6.01 -18.93
C ARG A 552 -3.33 7.14 -18.10
N MET A 553 -3.94 6.79 -16.98
CA MET A 553 -4.36 7.73 -15.93
C MET A 553 -4.20 7.10 -14.55
N ASP A 554 -4.18 7.94 -13.51
CA ASP A 554 -4.19 7.46 -12.13
C ASP A 554 -5.54 6.85 -11.74
N MET A 555 -5.56 5.88 -10.82
CA MET A 555 -6.78 5.18 -10.41
C MET A 555 -7.85 6.15 -9.88
N VAL A 556 -7.42 7.23 -9.22
CA VAL A 556 -8.30 8.27 -8.66
C VAL A 556 -9.11 9.01 -9.74
N MET A 557 -8.68 8.97 -11.00
CA MET A 557 -9.32 9.63 -12.14
C MET A 557 -10.35 8.75 -12.87
N LEU A 558 -10.50 7.48 -12.49
CA LEU A 558 -11.43 6.58 -13.17
C LEU A 558 -12.89 6.96 -12.89
N ALA A 559 -13.27 7.16 -11.62
CA ALA A 559 -14.63 7.58 -11.25
C ALA A 559 -15.10 8.88 -11.94
N PRO A 560 -14.32 9.98 -11.97
CA PRO A 560 -14.73 11.19 -12.70
C PRO A 560 -14.79 10.96 -14.21
N THR A 561 -13.95 10.10 -14.78
CA THR A 561 -14.02 9.73 -16.21
C THR A 561 -15.30 8.93 -16.51
N ILE A 562 -15.70 8.00 -15.63
CA ILE A 562 -16.98 7.28 -15.74
C ILE A 562 -18.15 8.28 -15.68
N ALA A 563 -18.16 9.19 -14.71
CA ALA A 563 -19.23 10.17 -14.56
C ALA A 563 -19.35 11.07 -15.80
N GLN A 564 -18.22 11.47 -16.39
CA GLN A 564 -18.17 12.23 -17.64
C GLN A 564 -18.78 11.43 -18.80
N GLN A 565 -18.36 10.19 -19.02
CA GLN A 565 -18.83 9.36 -20.13
C GLN A 565 -20.30 8.93 -19.96
N ALA A 566 -20.77 8.81 -18.72
CA ALA A 566 -22.17 8.57 -18.39
C ALA A 566 -23.05 9.83 -18.50
N GLY A 567 -22.48 11.01 -18.79
CA GLY A 567 -23.22 12.27 -18.92
C GLY A 567 -23.79 12.77 -17.59
N LEU A 568 -23.14 12.48 -16.47
CA LEU A 568 -23.59 12.89 -15.14
C LEU A 568 -23.09 14.30 -14.79
N PRO A 569 -23.83 15.05 -13.95
CA PRO A 569 -23.35 16.32 -13.42
C PRO A 569 -22.11 16.12 -12.55
N LEU A 570 -21.00 16.77 -12.90
CA LEU A 570 -19.73 16.64 -12.20
C LEU A 570 -19.63 17.59 -11.00
N SER A 571 -19.11 17.10 -9.89
CA SER A 571 -18.68 17.97 -8.78
C SER A 571 -17.46 18.80 -9.17
N THR A 572 -17.16 19.87 -8.42
CA THR A 572 -15.93 20.64 -8.65
C THR A 572 -14.68 19.78 -8.49
N PHE A 573 -14.69 18.85 -7.54
CA PHE A 573 -13.59 17.89 -7.35
C PHE A 573 -13.40 16.99 -8.58
N TYR A 574 -14.47 16.47 -9.16
CA TYR A 574 -14.39 15.67 -10.38
C TYR A 574 -13.96 16.48 -11.60
N GLN A 575 -14.43 17.72 -11.75
CA GLN A 575 -13.95 18.61 -12.80
C GLN A 575 -12.45 18.90 -12.66
N TYR A 576 -11.98 19.13 -11.43
CA TYR A 576 -10.56 19.32 -11.14
C TYR A 576 -9.72 18.13 -11.56
N LEU A 577 -10.13 16.91 -11.20
CA LEU A 577 -9.42 15.68 -11.57
C LEU A 577 -9.37 15.46 -13.09
N LEU A 578 -10.44 15.77 -13.81
CA LEU A 578 -10.46 15.65 -15.27
C LEU A 578 -9.57 16.69 -15.95
N GLU A 579 -9.52 17.93 -15.44
CA GLU A 579 -8.62 18.96 -15.97
C GLU A 579 -7.16 18.68 -15.58
N MET A 580 -6.91 18.16 -14.37
CA MET A 580 -5.60 17.69 -13.94
C MET A 580 -5.08 16.56 -14.84
N LYS A 581 -5.94 15.61 -15.22
CA LYS A 581 -5.59 14.49 -16.11
C LYS A 581 -4.93 14.94 -17.42
N GLU A 582 -5.32 16.10 -17.95
CA GLU A 582 -4.81 16.63 -19.22
C GLU A 582 -3.38 17.17 -19.13
N VAL A 583 -2.91 17.48 -17.92
CA VAL A 583 -1.58 18.06 -17.67
C VAL A 583 -0.67 17.11 -16.90
N THR A 584 -1.23 16.32 -15.98
CA THR A 584 -0.55 15.30 -15.20
C THR A 584 -1.48 14.10 -15.01
N PRO A 585 -1.52 13.18 -16.00
CA PRO A 585 -2.43 12.03 -15.95
C PRO A 585 -2.14 11.05 -14.82
N VAL A 586 -0.91 11.00 -14.31
CA VAL A 586 -0.54 10.11 -13.20
C VAL A 586 0.23 10.92 -12.17
N VAL A 587 -0.26 10.91 -10.94
CA VAL A 587 0.36 11.56 -9.78
C VAL A 587 0.91 10.48 -8.87
N THR A 588 2.08 10.71 -8.32
CA THR A 588 2.79 9.66 -7.58
C THR A 588 3.56 10.20 -6.39
N GLY A 589 3.88 9.32 -5.44
CA GLY A 589 4.25 9.71 -4.09
C GLY A 589 5.64 10.33 -3.84
N ALA A 590 6.65 10.30 -4.73
CA ALA A 590 8.05 10.80 -4.45
C ALA A 590 8.41 11.88 -5.42
N ASN A 591 7.63 12.94 -5.38
CA ASN A 591 8.06 14.12 -6.07
C ASN A 591 8.28 13.83 -7.56
N ASP A 592 7.54 12.90 -8.19
CA ASP A 592 7.46 12.85 -9.65
C ASP A 592 5.99 12.81 -10.07
N TYR A 593 5.74 13.10 -11.34
CA TYR A 593 4.46 12.85 -11.99
C TYR A 593 4.73 12.38 -13.41
N MET A 594 3.72 11.77 -14.03
CA MET A 594 3.78 11.49 -15.46
C MET A 594 3.25 12.71 -16.23
N THR A 595 3.99 13.14 -17.25
CA THR A 595 3.56 14.15 -18.21
C THR A 595 2.58 13.54 -19.22
N PRO A 596 1.80 14.36 -19.97
CA PRO A 596 0.76 13.84 -20.87
C PRO A 596 1.27 12.97 -22.03
N ASP A 597 2.56 13.08 -22.36
CA ASP A 597 3.25 12.25 -23.36
C ASP A 597 3.78 10.92 -22.79
N GLY A 598 3.51 10.62 -21.51
CA GLY A 598 3.78 9.32 -20.91
C GLY A 598 5.16 9.16 -20.28
N HIS A 599 5.90 10.26 -20.09
CA HIS A 599 7.23 10.29 -19.47
C HIS A 599 7.17 10.75 -18.01
N THR A 600 8.14 10.32 -17.20
CA THR A 600 8.26 10.75 -15.80
C THR A 600 9.01 12.08 -15.69
N ALA A 601 8.55 12.97 -14.81
CA ALA A 601 9.20 14.23 -14.48
C ALA A 601 9.18 14.49 -12.97
N GLU A 602 10.23 15.11 -12.43
CA GLU A 602 10.37 15.41 -11.00
C GLU A 602 9.61 16.71 -10.61
N PHE A 603 9.05 16.77 -9.41
CA PHE A 603 8.46 17.98 -8.84
C PHE A 603 9.53 19.06 -8.67
N GLY A 604 9.12 20.31 -8.83
CA GLY A 604 10.01 21.45 -8.89
C GLY A 604 10.64 21.66 -10.28
N ALA A 605 10.48 20.72 -11.22
CA ALA A 605 10.88 20.91 -12.61
C ALA A 605 9.88 21.79 -13.38
N ASP A 606 8.59 21.64 -13.12
CA ASP A 606 7.52 22.46 -13.72
C ASP A 606 6.53 22.95 -12.65
N THR A 607 6.59 24.25 -12.38
CA THR A 607 5.74 24.92 -11.38
C THR A 607 4.25 24.84 -11.68
N MET A 608 3.86 24.68 -12.94
CA MET A 608 2.46 24.55 -13.33
C MET A 608 1.93 23.16 -12.96
N LEU A 609 2.70 22.11 -13.23
CA LEU A 609 2.33 20.74 -12.89
C LEU A 609 2.33 20.54 -11.37
N ASP A 610 3.33 21.08 -10.68
CA ASP A 610 3.39 21.09 -9.22
C ASP A 610 2.13 21.73 -8.60
N GLN A 611 1.63 22.82 -9.19
CA GLN A 611 0.43 23.51 -8.71
C GLN A 611 -0.82 22.61 -8.81
N TRP A 612 -0.96 21.85 -9.89
CA TRP A 612 -2.07 20.91 -10.05
C TRP A 612 -2.01 19.77 -9.03
N VAL A 613 -0.83 19.20 -8.82
CA VAL A 613 -0.68 18.12 -7.85
C VAL A 613 -0.89 18.59 -6.42
N HIS A 614 -0.26 19.69 -6.00
CA HIS A 614 -0.46 20.24 -4.66
C HIS A 614 -1.91 20.66 -4.44
N GLY A 615 -2.56 21.21 -5.47
CA GLY A 615 -3.97 21.51 -5.43
C GLY A 615 -4.82 20.26 -5.18
N TYR A 616 -4.60 19.18 -5.93
CA TYR A 616 -5.28 17.91 -5.70
C TYR A 616 -5.09 17.40 -4.26
N LEU A 617 -3.86 17.40 -3.74
CA LEU A 617 -3.59 16.95 -2.37
C LEU A 617 -4.28 17.85 -1.32
N ASN A 618 -4.41 19.15 -1.58
CA ASN A 618 -5.17 20.06 -0.72
C ASN A 618 -6.68 19.77 -0.75
N LEU A 619 -7.24 19.45 -1.93
CA LEU A 619 -8.64 19.02 -2.06
C LEU A 619 -8.89 17.68 -1.36
N GLU A 620 -7.99 16.71 -1.55
CA GLU A 620 -8.02 15.41 -0.88
C GLU A 620 -7.97 15.57 0.64
N TYR A 621 -7.02 16.34 1.16
CA TYR A 621 -6.92 16.58 2.61
C TYR A 621 -8.14 17.33 3.15
N ASN A 622 -8.75 18.26 2.40
CA ASN A 622 -10.03 18.86 2.80
C ASN A 622 -11.16 17.83 2.87
N ASN A 623 -11.14 16.81 2.02
CA ASN A 623 -12.13 15.73 2.00
C ASN A 623 -12.02 14.80 3.21
N VAL A 624 -10.80 14.33 3.51
CA VAL A 624 -10.57 13.21 4.44
C VAL A 624 -9.76 13.56 5.70
N GLY A 625 -9.03 14.68 5.71
CA GLY A 625 -8.13 15.07 6.79
C GLY A 625 -8.87 15.32 8.12
N ALA A 626 -8.35 14.73 9.22
CA ALA A 626 -8.97 14.81 10.54
C ALA A 626 -9.00 16.24 11.12
N HIS A 627 -8.15 17.13 10.62
CA HIS A 627 -8.02 18.52 11.06
C HIS A 627 -8.60 19.54 10.08
N ALA A 628 -9.01 19.10 8.90
CA ALA A 628 -9.64 19.94 7.89
C ALA A 628 -11.08 20.29 8.25
N LYS A 629 -11.55 21.46 7.81
CA LYS A 629 -12.98 21.76 7.79
C LYS A 629 -13.51 21.50 6.38
N ARG A 630 -13.97 20.26 6.16
CA ARG A 630 -14.51 19.81 4.87
C ARG A 630 -15.54 20.79 4.30
N ASP A 631 -15.29 21.27 3.09
CA ASP A 631 -16.23 22.03 2.29
C ASP A 631 -17.00 21.08 1.38
N GLN A 632 -18.19 20.67 1.83
CA GLN A 632 -19.01 19.69 1.14
C GLN A 632 -19.40 20.13 -0.29
N SER A 633 -19.48 21.45 -0.54
CA SER A 633 -19.88 21.98 -1.84
C SER A 633 -18.90 21.67 -2.97
N LEU A 634 -17.64 21.34 -2.64
CA LEU A 634 -16.63 20.92 -3.62
C LEU A 634 -16.89 19.50 -4.15
N PHE A 635 -17.60 18.67 -3.40
CA PHE A 635 -17.80 17.24 -3.67
C PHE A 635 -19.23 16.91 -4.12
N ASP A 636 -20.19 17.81 -3.87
CA ASP A 636 -21.56 17.67 -4.34
C ASP A 636 -21.64 17.86 -5.86
N ALA A 637 -22.53 17.12 -6.52
CA ALA A 637 -22.80 17.30 -7.95
C ALA A 637 -23.40 18.70 -8.21
N GLN A 638 -22.92 19.39 -9.27
CA GLN A 638 -23.33 20.75 -9.61
C GLN A 638 -24.47 20.85 -10.62
#